data_AF-A0A9W8J6N5-F1
#
_entry.id   AF-A0A9W8J6N5-F1
#
_cell.length_a   1.000
_cell.length_b   1.000
_cell.length_c   1.000
_cell.angle_alpha   90.00
_cell.angle_beta   90.00
_cell.angle_gamma   90.00
#
_symmetry.space_group_name_H-M   'P 1'
#
loop_
_entity.id
_entity.type
_entity.pdbx_description
1 polymer ?
#
loop_
_entity_poly.entity_id
_entity_poly.type
_entity_poly.pdbx_seq_one_letter_code
_entity_poly.pdbx_strand_id
1 'polypeptide(L)'
;MVAAVLVSRCAALASFFSLAAQVVFAKADGSRLPERGLLDPICRRIADETSSATKVYYPGSSAYAKAIHHWSFASTETSECVVEPATPEDVGRVLRIVGETRTPFAVKGGGHSTNPGFSSTKGVHISMDAFSDVEYDASAQTAEVGAGLVWDDVYAALEPFAVNVVGGRVSGVGVAGFTLGGGFSWKTNQYGLTVDTVVAFELVKPDGTVSTVTEASDSELFFGLKGGLNNFGIVTKFTLKTFPQTNVWGGLITYTANSIAEVSAATAEFSATVTDPKASIITTYNFLAGSPGISLLLFYDWPTPPPGLFDNFLEIPHLTRNVKTRSFLDLVTAAPSNVQANQRGSFQMVPVLEYTPSFIEAVVNQSVYWGTRLSLLPNLRTGTFFSYAVEPFLPNIYTHNANPTAYPYSRSRFFSPFNIYFSWLSPTDDRLFRQSVLESAQALLDAAQAEGQSNLALAVQVASAKADGSRLPERGLLGLLVDPICARIADETSSATKVYYPGTPQYLKAIHHWSVASTQLSDCVVEPATPEDVGRVLRIVGETRTPFAVKGGGHSTNPGFSSTDGVHISMAAFSEVKYDASAQTAEVGAGLVWDDVYEALEPYQVNVVGGRVSGVGVAGFTLGGGFSWKTNQYGLTVDTVVAFELVKPDGTVSTVTEASDSELFFGLKGGLNNFGIVTKFTLKTFPQTKVWGGVITYTANSIPEVTAATAQFSATVTDPKASIITTYNFLAGSPGITLLLFYDGPTRPSGLFDSFLEIPHFTKDVKTRTFLDLVKAPPSNVQANQRGSFHMVPVLEYTPSFINAVVNQSVYWGKRLSLLPNLRTGTFFSYAVEPFLPNIYTHNANHTAYPYSRSRFFSPFNIYFSWLSPTDDKLFRRSILESAQALLDAQQAEGQSNLGEVPLYPNYAEGSTPVEVIYGSNLNGLRKLKKRVDLDNVMGLAGGFKL
;
A
#
# COMPACT_ATOMS: atom_id res chain seq x y z
N MET A 1 18.29 -28.46 6.98
CA MET A 1 17.26 -29.52 7.09
C MET A 1 15.85 -28.99 7.43
N VAL A 2 15.69 -27.79 8.01
CA VAL A 2 14.39 -27.14 8.24
C VAL A 2 13.78 -26.49 6.98
N ALA A 3 14.61 -26.06 6.02
CA ALA A 3 14.16 -25.52 4.73
C ALA A 3 13.48 -26.56 3.81
N ALA A 4 13.84 -27.84 3.92
CA ALA A 4 13.23 -28.92 3.12
C ALA A 4 11.83 -29.32 3.62
N VAL A 5 11.54 -29.09 4.90
CA VAL A 5 10.24 -29.42 5.52
C VAL A 5 9.20 -28.32 5.25
N LEU A 6 9.62 -27.06 5.05
CA LEU A 6 8.73 -25.95 4.67
C LEU A 6 8.27 -26.04 3.21
N VAL A 7 9.14 -26.49 2.29
CA VAL A 7 8.78 -26.68 0.87
C VAL A 7 7.82 -27.87 0.71
N SER A 8 8.00 -28.95 1.47
CA SER A 8 7.11 -30.11 1.41
C SER A 8 5.73 -29.87 2.05
N ARG A 9 5.58 -28.89 2.95
CA ARG A 9 4.30 -28.54 3.58
C ARG A 9 3.52 -27.45 2.82
N CYS A 10 4.18 -26.61 2.03
CA CYS A 10 3.49 -25.74 1.05
C CYS A 10 2.88 -26.54 -0.10
N ALA A 11 3.54 -27.62 -0.54
CA ALA A 11 2.98 -28.55 -1.52
C ALA A 11 1.71 -29.27 -1.01
N ALA A 12 1.64 -29.59 0.29
CA ALA A 12 0.46 -30.24 0.89
C ALA A 12 -0.77 -29.29 1.03
N LEU A 13 -0.55 -27.98 1.17
CA LEU A 13 -1.62 -26.97 1.21
C LEU A 13 -2.16 -26.64 -0.20
N ALA A 14 -1.31 -26.68 -1.23
CA ALA A 14 -1.75 -26.61 -2.63
C ALA A 14 -2.62 -27.83 -3.00
N SER A 15 -2.29 -29.02 -2.46
CA SER A 15 -3.09 -30.24 -2.66
C SER A 15 -4.44 -30.21 -1.92
N PHE A 16 -4.58 -29.49 -0.81
CA PHE A 16 -5.85 -29.38 -0.06
C PHE A 16 -6.84 -28.40 -0.71
N PHE A 17 -6.36 -27.31 -1.32
CA PHE A 17 -7.21 -26.43 -2.13
C PHE A 17 -7.61 -27.06 -3.48
N SER A 18 -6.77 -27.96 -4.02
CA SER A 18 -7.15 -28.79 -5.17
C SER A 18 -8.22 -29.84 -4.82
N LEU A 19 -8.26 -30.33 -3.57
CA LEU A 19 -9.21 -31.38 -3.14
C LEU A 19 -10.60 -30.81 -2.83
N ALA A 20 -10.71 -29.59 -2.31
CA ALA A 20 -12.01 -28.94 -2.05
C ALA A 20 -12.75 -28.54 -3.34
N ALA A 21 -12.04 -28.30 -4.44
CA ALA A 21 -12.63 -28.11 -5.77
C ALA A 21 -12.98 -29.44 -6.48
N GLN A 22 -12.31 -30.55 -6.11
CA GLN A 22 -12.53 -31.87 -6.73
C GLN A 22 -13.62 -32.72 -6.06
N VAL A 23 -13.98 -32.46 -4.80
CA VAL A 23 -15.01 -33.27 -4.09
C VAL A 23 -16.46 -32.92 -4.49
N VAL A 24 -16.68 -31.89 -5.32
CA VAL A 24 -17.99 -31.65 -5.96
C VAL A 24 -18.11 -32.29 -7.36
N PHE A 25 -17.03 -32.84 -7.93
CA PHE A 25 -17.00 -33.35 -9.31
C PHE A 25 -16.45 -34.77 -9.45
N ALA A 26 -16.85 -35.69 -8.56
CA ALA A 26 -16.51 -37.10 -8.67
C ALA A 26 -17.74 -37.97 -9.00
N LYS A 27 -18.09 -38.00 -10.30
CA LYS A 27 -18.63 -39.14 -11.09
C LYS A 27 -19.42 -38.61 -12.28
N ALA A 28 -18.74 -38.40 -13.40
CA ALA A 28 -19.36 -38.50 -14.71
C ALA A 28 -18.37 -39.27 -15.60
N ASP A 29 -18.64 -40.56 -15.74
CA ASP A 29 -18.11 -41.40 -16.80
C ASP A 29 -18.26 -40.68 -18.15
N GLY A 30 -17.16 -40.58 -18.88
CA GLY A 30 -17.10 -40.04 -20.23
C GLY A 30 -17.80 -40.97 -21.22
N SER A 31 -19.13 -40.95 -21.22
CA SER A 31 -19.95 -41.62 -22.26
C SER A 31 -21.43 -41.24 -22.26
N ARG A 32 -21.84 -40.05 -21.76
CA ARG A 32 -23.22 -39.57 -21.95
C ARG A 32 -23.27 -38.10 -22.36
N LEU A 33 -23.59 -37.90 -23.64
CA LEU A 33 -24.14 -36.66 -24.18
C LEU A 33 -25.26 -36.17 -23.24
N PRO A 34 -25.38 -34.86 -22.96
CA PRO A 34 -26.59 -34.31 -22.36
C PRO A 34 -27.80 -34.78 -23.17
N GLU A 35 -28.91 -35.11 -22.52
CA GLU A 35 -30.15 -35.53 -23.19
C GLU A 35 -30.41 -34.63 -24.41
N ARG A 36 -30.75 -35.26 -25.55
CA ARG A 36 -30.95 -34.64 -26.88
C ARG A 36 -31.93 -33.44 -26.93
N GLY A 37 -32.52 -33.02 -25.80
CA GLY A 37 -33.50 -31.92 -25.68
C GLY A 37 -32.96 -30.55 -25.24
N LEU A 38 -31.69 -30.40 -24.81
CA LEU A 38 -31.22 -29.18 -24.09
C LEU A 38 -30.05 -28.41 -24.73
N LEU A 39 -29.67 -28.69 -25.99
CA LEU A 39 -28.54 -28.00 -26.66
C LEU A 39 -29.07 -26.96 -27.65
N ASP A 40 -28.36 -25.84 -27.78
CA ASP A 40 -28.68 -24.81 -28.78
C ASP A 40 -28.70 -25.40 -30.21
N PRO A 41 -29.76 -25.17 -31.00
CA PRO A 41 -29.88 -25.71 -32.36
C PRO A 41 -28.73 -25.28 -33.29
N ILE A 42 -28.08 -24.15 -33.06
CA ILE A 42 -26.97 -23.65 -33.87
C ILE A 42 -25.71 -24.49 -33.65
N CYS A 43 -25.34 -24.76 -32.40
CA CYS A 43 -24.16 -25.57 -32.06
C CYS A 43 -24.26 -27.01 -32.60
N ARG A 44 -25.48 -27.58 -32.62
CA ARG A 44 -25.72 -28.88 -33.28
C ARG A 44 -25.53 -28.81 -34.78
N ARG A 45 -26.11 -27.80 -35.42
CA ARG A 45 -25.96 -27.58 -36.86
C ARG A 45 -24.49 -27.45 -37.25
N ILE A 46 -23.69 -26.74 -36.44
CA ILE A 46 -22.24 -26.65 -36.65
C ILE A 46 -21.59 -28.04 -36.55
N ALA A 47 -21.90 -28.82 -35.52
CA ALA A 47 -21.36 -30.18 -35.36
C ALA A 47 -21.74 -31.11 -36.52
N ASP A 48 -22.95 -30.96 -37.08
CA ASP A 48 -23.46 -31.82 -38.15
C ASP A 48 -22.94 -31.42 -39.55
N GLU A 49 -22.72 -30.13 -39.80
CA GLU A 49 -22.31 -29.61 -41.11
C GLU A 49 -20.78 -29.52 -41.29
N THR A 50 -20.00 -29.55 -40.21
CA THR A 50 -18.52 -29.55 -40.24
C THR A 50 -17.93 -30.97 -40.34
N SER A 51 -16.63 -31.08 -40.61
CA SER A 51 -15.95 -32.37 -40.69
C SER A 51 -15.98 -33.11 -39.34
N SER A 52 -15.87 -34.45 -39.38
CA SER A 52 -15.82 -35.28 -38.16
C SER A 52 -14.60 -35.04 -37.28
N ALA A 53 -13.60 -34.30 -37.76
CA ALA A 53 -12.43 -33.89 -36.98
C ALA A 53 -12.70 -32.61 -36.16
N THR A 54 -13.71 -31.81 -36.53
CA THR A 54 -14.13 -30.64 -35.75
C THR A 54 -14.73 -31.07 -34.42
N LYS A 55 -14.30 -30.43 -33.33
CA LYS A 55 -14.78 -30.74 -31.99
C LYS A 55 -15.73 -29.65 -31.52
N VAL A 56 -16.84 -30.04 -30.90
CA VAL A 56 -17.79 -29.11 -30.27
C VAL A 56 -17.92 -29.47 -28.80
N TYR A 57 -17.58 -28.53 -27.93
CA TYR A 57 -17.64 -28.66 -26.48
C TYR A 57 -18.81 -27.85 -25.92
N TYR A 58 -19.46 -28.41 -24.91
CA TYR A 58 -20.61 -27.79 -24.26
C TYR A 58 -20.33 -27.49 -22.77
N PRO A 59 -21.04 -26.51 -22.18
CA PRO A 59 -20.98 -26.22 -20.76
C PRO A 59 -21.12 -27.48 -19.89
N GLY A 60 -20.27 -27.59 -18.87
CA GLY A 60 -20.21 -28.74 -17.97
C GLY A 60 -19.13 -29.78 -18.30
N SER A 61 -18.49 -29.69 -19.47
CA SER A 61 -17.31 -30.53 -19.79
C SER A 61 -15.99 -29.85 -19.41
N SER A 62 -14.97 -30.64 -19.06
CA SER A 62 -13.62 -30.12 -18.77
C SER A 62 -12.95 -29.50 -19.99
N ALA A 63 -13.18 -30.06 -21.18
CA ALA A 63 -12.71 -29.51 -22.45
C ALA A 63 -13.30 -28.12 -22.72
N TYR A 64 -14.60 -27.94 -22.50
CA TYR A 64 -15.24 -26.62 -22.58
C TYR A 64 -14.62 -25.62 -21.59
N ALA A 65 -14.48 -26.01 -20.32
CA ALA A 65 -13.91 -25.14 -19.29
C ALA A 65 -12.48 -24.69 -19.62
N LYS A 66 -11.66 -25.59 -20.19
CA LYS A 66 -10.32 -25.26 -20.68
C LYS A 66 -10.37 -24.31 -21.87
N ALA A 67 -11.23 -24.57 -22.85
CA ALA A 67 -11.22 -23.82 -24.10
C ALA A 67 -11.73 -22.37 -23.95
N ILE A 68 -12.69 -22.12 -23.06
CA ILE A 68 -13.16 -20.74 -22.78
C ILE A 68 -12.19 -19.93 -21.90
N HIS A 69 -11.21 -20.57 -21.27
CA HIS A 69 -10.31 -19.92 -20.33
C HIS A 69 -9.39 -18.91 -21.02
N HIS A 70 -9.34 -17.69 -20.48
CA HIS A 70 -8.43 -16.63 -20.90
C HIS A 70 -7.37 -16.39 -19.84
N TRP A 71 -6.26 -15.79 -20.27
CA TRP A 71 -5.18 -15.36 -19.37
C TRP A 71 -5.68 -14.37 -18.29
N SER A 72 -6.62 -13.48 -18.65
CA SER A 72 -7.35 -12.60 -17.74
C SER A 72 -8.76 -13.11 -17.47
N PHE A 73 -9.11 -13.30 -16.19
CA PHE A 73 -10.47 -13.68 -15.78
C PHE A 73 -11.52 -12.62 -16.08
N ALA A 74 -11.14 -11.34 -16.25
CA ALA A 74 -12.07 -10.28 -16.62
C ALA A 74 -12.60 -10.44 -18.06
N SER A 75 -11.94 -11.27 -18.87
CA SER A 75 -12.22 -11.44 -20.29
C SER A 75 -12.87 -12.78 -20.62
N THR A 76 -13.01 -13.69 -19.66
CA THR A 76 -13.70 -14.96 -19.87
C THR A 76 -15.21 -14.75 -19.79
N GLU A 77 -15.93 -15.11 -20.86
CA GLU A 77 -17.38 -15.22 -20.87
C GLU A 77 -17.81 -16.66 -21.14
N THR A 78 -19.00 -17.02 -20.66
CA THR A 78 -19.61 -18.33 -20.89
C THR A 78 -20.38 -18.32 -22.21
N SER A 79 -19.83 -18.97 -23.22
CA SER A 79 -20.47 -19.26 -24.51
C SER A 79 -21.56 -20.36 -24.44
N GLU A 80 -22.37 -20.47 -25.48
CA GLU A 80 -23.32 -21.59 -25.65
C GLU A 80 -22.58 -22.90 -25.97
N CYS A 81 -21.55 -22.81 -26.81
CA CYS A 81 -20.63 -23.90 -27.10
C CYS A 81 -19.28 -23.33 -27.55
N VAL A 82 -18.26 -24.17 -27.46
CA VAL A 82 -16.97 -23.95 -28.11
C VAL A 82 -16.88 -24.87 -29.31
N VAL A 83 -16.49 -24.32 -30.46
CA VAL A 83 -16.19 -25.05 -31.70
C VAL A 83 -14.69 -24.94 -31.92
N GLU A 84 -14.01 -26.07 -32.08
CA GLU A 84 -12.60 -26.17 -32.46
C GLU A 84 -12.55 -26.76 -33.88
N PRO A 85 -12.58 -25.91 -34.93
CA PRO A 85 -12.56 -26.36 -36.32
C PRO A 85 -11.22 -27.04 -36.64
N ALA A 86 -11.26 -28.15 -37.38
CA ALA A 86 -10.05 -28.90 -37.72
C ALA A 86 -9.34 -28.41 -38.99
N THR A 87 -10.06 -27.68 -39.86
CA THR A 87 -9.58 -27.25 -41.19
C THR A 87 -10.06 -25.84 -41.52
N PRO A 88 -9.38 -25.10 -42.43
CA PRO A 88 -9.88 -23.81 -42.91
C PRO A 88 -11.30 -23.88 -43.49
N GLU A 89 -11.65 -24.99 -44.15
CA GLU A 89 -12.99 -25.21 -44.69
C GLU A 89 -14.04 -25.35 -43.58
N ASP A 90 -13.70 -25.97 -42.44
CA ASP A 90 -14.59 -26.05 -41.28
C ASP A 90 -14.81 -24.67 -40.65
N VAL A 91 -13.78 -23.82 -40.57
CA VAL A 91 -13.93 -22.42 -40.17
C VAL A 91 -14.92 -21.71 -41.11
N GLY A 92 -14.82 -21.95 -42.42
CA GLY A 92 -15.72 -21.35 -43.41
C GLY A 92 -17.17 -21.79 -43.24
N ARG A 93 -17.40 -23.07 -42.94
CA ARG A 93 -18.73 -23.60 -42.62
C ARG A 93 -19.30 -22.96 -41.34
N VAL A 94 -18.48 -22.83 -40.30
CA VAL A 94 -18.87 -22.14 -39.05
C VAL A 94 -19.27 -20.70 -39.34
N LEU A 95 -18.44 -19.94 -40.07
CA LEU A 95 -18.71 -18.55 -40.45
C LEU A 95 -20.03 -18.40 -41.22
N ARG A 96 -20.28 -19.28 -42.19
CA ARG A 96 -21.54 -19.29 -42.94
C ARG A 96 -22.74 -19.53 -42.02
N ILE A 97 -22.66 -20.52 -41.12
CA ILE A 97 -23.76 -20.82 -40.19
C ILE A 97 -24.04 -19.62 -39.27
N VAL A 98 -23.02 -19.08 -38.59
CA VAL A 98 -23.22 -17.94 -37.68
C VAL A 98 -23.64 -16.66 -38.42
N GLY A 99 -23.24 -16.50 -39.68
CA GLY A 99 -23.68 -15.42 -40.55
C GLY A 99 -25.16 -15.54 -40.96
N GLU A 100 -25.60 -16.73 -41.35
CA GLU A 100 -27.00 -17.05 -41.68
C GLU A 100 -27.92 -16.87 -40.46
N THR A 101 -27.48 -17.33 -39.29
CA THR A 101 -28.27 -17.28 -38.04
C THR A 101 -28.12 -15.98 -37.28
N ARG A 102 -27.19 -15.11 -37.70
CA ARG A 102 -26.80 -13.87 -36.98
C ARG A 102 -26.39 -14.13 -35.53
N THR A 103 -25.76 -15.27 -35.28
CA THR A 103 -25.32 -15.67 -33.93
C THR A 103 -24.05 -14.90 -33.56
N PRO A 104 -23.99 -14.23 -32.40
CA PRO A 104 -22.76 -13.63 -31.91
C PRO A 104 -21.65 -14.68 -31.76
N PHE A 105 -20.45 -14.38 -32.23
CA PHE A 105 -19.31 -15.28 -32.10
C PHE A 105 -18.04 -14.51 -31.72
N ALA A 106 -17.08 -15.22 -31.17
CA ALA A 106 -15.73 -14.70 -30.92
C ALA A 106 -14.69 -15.75 -31.30
N VAL A 107 -13.50 -15.28 -31.67
CA VAL A 107 -12.39 -16.14 -32.12
C VAL A 107 -11.27 -16.06 -31.10
N LYS A 108 -10.76 -17.20 -30.67
CA LYS A 108 -9.69 -17.30 -29.68
C LYS A 108 -8.52 -18.11 -30.23
N GLY A 109 -7.36 -17.45 -30.34
CA GLY A 109 -6.05 -18.11 -30.38
C GLY A 109 -5.56 -18.34 -28.94
N GLY A 110 -4.51 -17.64 -28.50
CA GLY A 110 -3.95 -17.77 -27.14
C GLY A 110 -4.75 -17.13 -25.99
N GLY A 111 -5.69 -16.21 -26.24
CA GLY A 111 -6.58 -15.65 -25.19
C GLY A 111 -5.94 -14.67 -24.19
N HIS A 112 -4.94 -13.88 -24.63
CA HIS A 112 -4.18 -12.93 -23.77
C HIS A 112 -4.80 -11.51 -23.66
N SER A 113 -6.01 -11.29 -24.18
CA SER A 113 -6.70 -10.00 -24.07
C SER A 113 -7.23 -9.77 -22.64
N THR A 114 -7.31 -8.52 -22.19
CA THR A 114 -8.04 -8.11 -20.96
C THR A 114 -9.46 -7.64 -21.22
N ASN A 115 -9.88 -7.53 -22.49
CA ASN A 115 -11.16 -6.94 -22.84
C ASN A 115 -12.24 -8.01 -23.04
N PRO A 116 -13.29 -8.05 -22.21
CA PRO A 116 -14.43 -8.93 -22.46
C PRO A 116 -15.10 -8.61 -23.80
N GLY A 117 -15.56 -9.65 -24.49
CA GLY A 117 -16.22 -9.55 -25.79
C GLY A 117 -15.28 -9.49 -27.01
N PHE A 118 -13.95 -9.45 -26.80
CA PHE A 118 -12.98 -9.40 -27.91
C PHE A 118 -12.64 -10.81 -28.42
N SER A 119 -12.23 -11.71 -27.53
CA SER A 119 -11.98 -13.13 -27.81
C SER A 119 -12.91 -14.05 -27.01
N SER A 120 -13.94 -13.47 -26.38
CA SER A 120 -14.99 -14.16 -25.64
C SER A 120 -16.36 -13.74 -26.16
N THR A 121 -17.35 -14.58 -25.95
CA THR A 121 -18.74 -14.29 -26.33
C THR A 121 -19.68 -15.11 -25.46
N LYS A 122 -20.96 -14.71 -25.45
CA LYS A 122 -22.06 -15.54 -24.94
C LYS A 122 -22.63 -16.51 -25.99
N GLY A 123 -22.39 -16.27 -27.28
CA GLY A 123 -22.83 -17.15 -28.37
C GLY A 123 -21.82 -18.25 -28.70
N VAL A 124 -21.37 -18.35 -29.94
CA VAL A 124 -20.44 -19.40 -30.40
C VAL A 124 -18.98 -18.98 -30.22
N HIS A 125 -18.23 -19.73 -29.41
CA HIS A 125 -16.80 -19.50 -29.22
C HIS A 125 -16.00 -20.36 -30.21
N ILE A 126 -15.22 -19.74 -31.10
CA ILE A 126 -14.39 -20.44 -32.09
C ILE A 126 -12.95 -20.52 -31.54
N SER A 127 -12.53 -21.72 -31.15
CA SER A 127 -11.16 -22.03 -30.72
C SER A 127 -10.30 -22.37 -31.93
N MET A 128 -9.14 -21.72 -32.04
CA MET A 128 -8.17 -21.97 -33.10
C MET A 128 -7.10 -23.00 -32.70
N ASP A 129 -7.23 -23.67 -31.55
CA ASP A 129 -6.21 -24.57 -30.97
C ASP A 129 -5.75 -25.68 -31.94
N ALA A 130 -6.59 -26.10 -32.89
CA ALA A 130 -6.22 -27.10 -33.90
C ALA A 130 -5.20 -26.59 -34.94
N PHE A 131 -5.12 -25.27 -35.16
CA PHE A 131 -4.18 -24.64 -36.09
C PHE A 131 -2.85 -24.36 -35.39
N SER A 132 -2.10 -25.44 -35.10
CA SER A 132 -0.92 -25.43 -34.21
C SER A 132 0.38 -25.84 -34.89
N ASP A 133 0.43 -25.84 -36.23
CA ASP A 133 1.63 -26.22 -36.97
C ASP A 133 2.63 -25.06 -37.12
N VAL A 134 3.92 -25.39 -37.10
CA VAL A 134 5.03 -24.50 -37.47
C VAL A 134 5.91 -25.19 -38.49
N GLU A 135 6.05 -24.59 -39.67
CA GLU A 135 6.91 -25.10 -40.74
C GLU A 135 7.93 -24.04 -41.14
N TYR A 136 9.22 -24.39 -41.14
CA TYR A 136 10.31 -23.48 -41.54
C TYR A 136 10.79 -23.80 -42.96
N ASP A 137 10.79 -22.79 -43.83
CA ASP A 137 11.38 -22.83 -45.16
C ASP A 137 12.71 -22.06 -45.16
N ALA A 138 13.82 -22.82 -45.14
CA ALA A 138 15.16 -22.26 -45.18
C ALA A 138 15.49 -21.56 -46.52
N SER A 139 14.86 -21.95 -47.62
CA SER A 139 15.10 -21.36 -48.95
C SER A 139 14.44 -19.98 -49.08
N ALA A 140 13.22 -19.85 -48.55
CA ALA A 140 12.46 -18.60 -48.53
C ALA A 140 12.79 -17.72 -47.32
N GLN A 141 13.49 -18.26 -46.29
CA GLN A 141 13.73 -17.61 -45.00
C GLN A 141 12.41 -17.19 -44.33
N THR A 142 11.41 -18.06 -44.39
CA THR A 142 10.08 -17.83 -43.81
C THR A 142 9.64 -18.99 -42.92
N ALA A 143 8.77 -18.70 -41.97
CA ALA A 143 8.07 -19.71 -41.18
C ALA A 143 6.56 -19.56 -41.39
N GLU A 144 5.89 -20.67 -41.71
CA GLU A 144 4.44 -20.78 -41.63
C GLU A 144 4.05 -21.11 -40.20
N VAL A 145 3.15 -20.31 -39.63
CA VAL A 145 2.78 -20.36 -38.21
C VAL A 145 1.26 -20.40 -38.08
N GLY A 146 0.73 -21.45 -37.46
CA GLY A 146 -0.69 -21.61 -37.17
C GLY A 146 -1.24 -20.54 -36.23
N ALA A 147 -2.49 -20.13 -36.47
CA ALA A 147 -3.15 -19.06 -35.71
C ALA A 147 -3.53 -19.45 -34.26
N GLY A 148 -3.57 -20.75 -33.95
CA GLY A 148 -3.85 -21.30 -32.63
C GLY A 148 -2.68 -21.23 -31.64
N LEU A 149 -1.46 -20.96 -32.13
CA LEU A 149 -0.25 -21.02 -31.33
C LEU A 149 -0.12 -19.86 -30.34
N VAL A 150 0.68 -20.10 -29.30
CA VAL A 150 1.34 -19.05 -28.51
C VAL A 150 2.79 -18.90 -28.96
N TRP A 151 3.39 -17.73 -28.72
CA TRP A 151 4.74 -17.43 -29.20
C TRP A 151 5.81 -18.38 -28.64
N ASP A 152 5.62 -18.93 -27.44
CA ASP A 152 6.51 -19.92 -26.82
C ASP A 152 6.71 -21.14 -27.71
N ASP A 153 5.62 -21.68 -28.26
CA ASP A 153 5.64 -22.86 -29.14
C ASP A 153 6.35 -22.55 -30.45
N VAL A 154 6.14 -21.34 -31.00
CA VAL A 154 6.81 -20.88 -32.22
C VAL A 154 8.32 -20.77 -32.01
N TYR A 155 8.75 -20.17 -30.89
CA TYR A 155 10.16 -20.07 -30.57
C TYR A 155 10.80 -21.44 -30.36
N ALA A 156 10.11 -22.35 -29.66
CA ALA A 156 10.58 -23.72 -29.45
C ALA A 156 10.74 -24.48 -30.78
N ALA A 157 9.81 -24.31 -31.72
CA ALA A 157 9.86 -24.95 -33.03
C ALA A 157 10.98 -24.42 -33.93
N LEU A 158 11.33 -23.14 -33.81
CA LEU A 158 12.36 -22.50 -34.64
C LEU A 158 13.78 -22.56 -34.07
N GLU A 159 13.92 -22.73 -32.75
CA GLU A 159 15.21 -22.78 -32.05
C GLU A 159 16.21 -23.81 -32.66
N PRO A 160 15.81 -25.04 -33.05
CA PRO A 160 16.71 -26.01 -33.67
C PRO A 160 17.31 -25.56 -35.01
N PHE A 161 16.67 -24.60 -35.69
CA PHE A 161 17.11 -24.08 -36.98
C PHE A 161 17.98 -22.82 -36.86
N ALA A 162 18.28 -22.38 -35.63
CA ALA A 162 19.03 -21.16 -35.34
C ALA A 162 18.43 -19.90 -36.00
N VAL A 163 17.11 -19.87 -36.11
CA VAL A 163 16.33 -18.72 -36.58
C VAL A 163 15.23 -18.39 -35.59
N ASN A 164 14.65 -17.20 -35.72
CA ASN A 164 13.55 -16.72 -34.91
C ASN A 164 12.69 -15.74 -35.73
N VAL A 165 11.53 -15.39 -35.20
CA VAL A 165 10.58 -14.43 -35.78
C VAL A 165 10.40 -13.24 -34.83
N VAL A 166 9.82 -12.15 -35.34
CA VAL A 166 9.43 -11.00 -34.50
C VAL A 166 8.11 -11.34 -33.82
N GLY A 167 8.15 -11.81 -32.57
CA GLY A 167 6.96 -12.25 -31.83
C GLY A 167 6.82 -11.63 -30.43
N GLY A 168 5.90 -12.17 -29.62
CA GLY A 168 5.60 -11.73 -28.26
C GLY A 168 6.78 -11.77 -27.28
N ARG A 169 6.77 -10.86 -26.31
CA ARG A 169 7.88 -10.64 -25.34
C ARG A 169 7.81 -11.49 -24.07
N VAL A 170 6.63 -12.02 -23.76
CA VAL A 170 6.32 -12.79 -22.56
C VAL A 170 5.55 -14.05 -22.92
N SER A 171 5.62 -15.04 -22.04
CA SER A 171 4.98 -16.34 -22.22
C SER A 171 3.45 -16.25 -22.30
N GLY A 172 2.84 -17.10 -23.14
CA GLY A 172 1.40 -17.30 -23.25
C GLY A 172 0.67 -16.31 -24.18
N VAL A 173 1.40 -15.40 -24.84
CA VAL A 173 0.81 -14.47 -25.81
C VAL A 173 0.46 -15.23 -27.09
N GLY A 174 -0.81 -15.18 -27.50
CA GLY A 174 -1.28 -15.82 -28.72
C GLY A 174 -0.80 -15.15 -30.00
N VAL A 175 -0.46 -15.94 -31.02
CA VAL A 175 0.06 -15.47 -32.31
C VAL A 175 -0.95 -14.56 -33.04
N ALA A 176 -2.17 -15.04 -33.26
CA ALA A 176 -3.09 -14.38 -34.20
C ALA A 176 -3.46 -12.94 -33.80
N GLY A 177 -3.99 -12.75 -32.59
CA GLY A 177 -4.41 -11.43 -32.12
C GLY A 177 -3.26 -10.43 -31.98
N PHE A 178 -2.08 -10.92 -31.58
CA PHE A 178 -0.87 -10.10 -31.47
C PHE A 178 -0.37 -9.64 -32.84
N THR A 179 -0.26 -10.55 -33.80
CA THR A 179 0.20 -10.25 -35.17
C THR A 179 -0.77 -9.33 -35.91
N LEU A 180 -2.08 -9.61 -35.84
CA LEU A 180 -3.10 -8.79 -36.52
C LEU A 180 -3.30 -7.40 -35.90
N GLY A 181 -2.82 -7.19 -34.66
CA GLY A 181 -2.89 -5.91 -33.95
C GLY A 181 -1.61 -5.07 -34.03
N GLY A 182 -0.56 -5.54 -34.72
CA GLY A 182 0.73 -4.85 -34.85
C GLY A 182 1.88 -5.66 -34.27
N GLY A 183 1.85 -5.90 -32.95
CA GLY A 183 2.80 -6.75 -32.23
C GLY A 183 4.15 -6.10 -31.89
N PHE A 184 4.38 -5.83 -30.59
CA PHE A 184 5.66 -5.32 -30.06
C PHE A 184 6.55 -6.45 -29.53
N SER A 185 7.76 -6.55 -30.07
CA SER A 185 8.74 -7.59 -29.79
C SER A 185 10.00 -7.03 -29.14
N TRP A 186 10.80 -7.91 -28.54
CA TRP A 186 12.17 -7.59 -28.10
C TRP A 186 13.05 -7.11 -29.26
N LYS A 187 12.74 -7.56 -30.47
CA LYS A 187 13.48 -7.25 -31.71
C LYS A 187 12.86 -6.12 -32.53
N THR A 188 11.88 -5.39 -31.99
CA THR A 188 11.16 -4.38 -32.77
C THR A 188 12.06 -3.25 -33.28
N ASN A 189 13.07 -2.86 -32.49
CA ASN A 189 14.09 -1.90 -32.92
C ASN A 189 14.94 -2.40 -34.12
N GLN A 190 15.10 -3.72 -34.28
CA GLN A 190 15.89 -4.33 -35.35
C GLN A 190 15.11 -4.60 -36.64
N TYR A 191 13.83 -4.97 -36.52
CA TYR A 191 13.08 -5.54 -37.65
C TYR A 191 11.66 -4.99 -37.82
N GLY A 192 11.24 -4.01 -36.99
CA GLY A 192 9.91 -3.43 -37.01
C GLY A 192 8.90 -4.19 -36.16
N LEU A 193 7.62 -3.89 -36.36
CA LEU A 193 6.52 -4.59 -35.68
C LEU A 193 6.39 -6.02 -36.23
N THR A 194 5.75 -6.92 -35.48
CA THR A 194 5.46 -8.27 -36.00
C THR A 194 4.69 -8.25 -37.31
N VAL A 195 3.73 -7.34 -37.42
CA VAL A 195 2.95 -7.15 -38.64
C VAL A 195 3.82 -6.74 -39.84
N ASP A 196 4.97 -6.10 -39.61
CA ASP A 196 5.90 -5.71 -40.68
C ASP A 196 6.61 -6.90 -41.34
N THR A 197 6.66 -8.03 -40.63
CA THR A 197 7.39 -9.21 -41.10
C THR A 197 6.49 -10.25 -41.74
N VAL A 198 5.18 -10.01 -41.78
CA VAL A 198 4.22 -10.89 -42.46
C VAL A 198 4.38 -10.81 -43.98
N VAL A 199 4.48 -11.97 -44.62
CA VAL A 199 4.58 -12.17 -46.07
C VAL A 199 3.23 -12.58 -46.66
N ALA A 200 2.48 -13.43 -45.97
CA ALA A 200 1.18 -13.92 -46.41
C ALA A 200 0.26 -14.26 -45.23
N PHE A 201 -1.05 -14.18 -45.46
CA PHE A 201 -2.09 -14.69 -44.56
C PHE A 201 -2.91 -15.76 -45.28
N GLU A 202 -3.14 -16.91 -44.66
CA GLU A 202 -4.23 -17.80 -45.05
C GLU A 202 -5.50 -17.33 -44.34
N LEU A 203 -6.45 -16.81 -45.12
CA LEU A 203 -7.66 -16.17 -44.63
C LEU A 203 -8.89 -16.96 -45.06
N VAL A 204 -9.76 -17.24 -44.09
CA VAL A 204 -11.13 -17.67 -44.32
C VAL A 204 -12.05 -16.44 -44.31
N LYS A 205 -12.63 -16.13 -45.47
CA LYS A 205 -13.49 -14.96 -45.68
C LYS A 205 -14.90 -15.17 -45.10
N PRO A 206 -15.70 -14.10 -44.93
CA PRO A 206 -17.07 -14.21 -44.40
C PRO A 206 -18.01 -15.13 -45.19
N ASP A 207 -17.76 -15.32 -46.50
CA ASP A 207 -18.52 -16.26 -47.34
C ASP A 207 -18.08 -17.73 -47.20
N GLY A 208 -17.05 -17.97 -46.38
CA GLY A 208 -16.46 -19.28 -46.12
C GLY A 208 -15.38 -19.70 -47.11
N THR A 209 -14.98 -18.84 -48.05
CA THR A 209 -13.89 -19.15 -48.99
C THR A 209 -12.52 -19.00 -48.33
N VAL A 210 -11.61 -19.93 -48.64
CA VAL A 210 -10.22 -19.92 -48.16
C VAL A 210 -9.33 -19.30 -49.23
N SER A 211 -8.45 -18.37 -48.85
CA SER A 211 -7.51 -17.74 -49.79
C SER A 211 -6.21 -17.34 -49.12
N THR A 212 -5.11 -17.42 -49.87
CA THR A 212 -3.83 -16.84 -49.46
C THR A 212 -3.78 -15.38 -49.91
N VAL A 213 -3.65 -14.47 -48.95
CA VAL A 213 -3.60 -13.03 -49.16
C VAL A 213 -2.16 -12.54 -49.00
N THR A 214 -1.64 -11.92 -50.05
CA THR A 214 -0.31 -11.30 -50.15
C THR A 214 -0.46 -9.90 -50.73
N GLU A 215 0.59 -9.08 -50.63
CA GLU A 215 0.65 -7.78 -51.31
C GLU A 215 0.35 -7.88 -52.82
N ALA A 216 0.86 -8.93 -53.48
CA ALA A 216 0.71 -9.09 -54.93
C ALA A 216 -0.68 -9.62 -55.34
N SER A 217 -1.34 -10.40 -54.47
CA SER A 217 -2.64 -11.00 -54.78
C SER A 217 -3.81 -10.05 -54.46
N ASP A 218 -3.73 -9.30 -53.36
CA ASP A 218 -4.77 -8.37 -52.90
C ASP A 218 -4.18 -7.37 -51.89
N SER A 219 -3.59 -6.27 -52.38
CA SER A 219 -2.90 -5.27 -51.57
C SER A 219 -3.81 -4.53 -50.58
N GLU A 220 -5.09 -4.31 -50.92
CA GLU A 220 -6.04 -3.63 -50.04
C GLU A 220 -6.42 -4.52 -48.85
N LEU A 221 -6.73 -5.79 -49.09
CA LEU A 221 -7.02 -6.74 -48.02
C LEU A 221 -5.77 -7.05 -47.19
N PHE A 222 -4.61 -7.17 -47.83
CA PHE A 222 -3.34 -7.36 -47.13
C PHE A 222 -3.04 -6.19 -46.18
N PHE A 223 -3.23 -4.94 -46.64
CA PHE A 223 -3.17 -3.75 -45.78
C PHE A 223 -4.15 -3.83 -44.61
N GLY A 224 -5.40 -4.21 -44.87
CA GLY A 224 -6.47 -4.32 -43.86
C GLY A 224 -6.17 -5.36 -42.78
N LEU A 225 -5.65 -6.53 -43.14
CA LEU A 225 -5.25 -7.59 -42.19
C LEU A 225 -4.07 -7.16 -41.31
N LYS A 226 -3.24 -6.22 -41.79
CA LYS A 226 -2.09 -5.67 -41.05
C LYS A 226 -2.48 -4.56 -40.07
N GLY A 227 -3.41 -4.85 -39.16
CA GLY A 227 -3.89 -3.93 -38.12
C GLY A 227 -5.40 -3.97 -37.88
N GLY A 228 -6.17 -4.61 -38.76
CA GLY A 228 -7.62 -4.69 -38.70
C GLY A 228 -8.19 -5.82 -37.83
N LEU A 229 -7.36 -6.59 -37.12
CA LEU A 229 -7.79 -7.75 -36.34
C LEU A 229 -8.62 -8.74 -37.21
N ASN A 230 -9.69 -9.31 -36.67
CA ASN A 230 -10.54 -10.30 -37.35
C ASN A 230 -11.71 -9.69 -38.14
N ASN A 231 -11.67 -8.40 -38.48
CA ASN A 231 -12.79 -7.73 -39.16
C ASN A 231 -13.01 -8.19 -40.62
N PHE A 232 -11.98 -8.73 -41.26
CA PHE A 232 -12.02 -9.14 -42.67
C PHE A 232 -12.17 -10.66 -42.88
N GLY A 233 -12.18 -11.43 -41.79
CA GLY A 233 -12.23 -12.89 -41.80
C GLY A 233 -11.42 -13.50 -40.66
N ILE A 234 -11.26 -14.82 -40.69
CA ILE A 234 -10.47 -15.57 -39.69
C ILE A 234 -9.19 -16.05 -40.35
N VAL A 235 -8.05 -15.58 -39.85
CA VAL A 235 -6.74 -16.07 -40.30
C VAL A 235 -6.44 -17.39 -39.61
N THR A 236 -6.09 -18.41 -40.40
CA THR A 236 -5.73 -19.76 -39.94
C THR A 236 -4.22 -19.96 -39.88
N LYS A 237 -3.47 -19.25 -40.73
CA LYS A 237 -2.00 -19.38 -40.86
C LYS A 237 -1.35 -18.07 -41.27
N PHE A 238 -0.16 -17.80 -40.73
CA PHE A 238 0.69 -16.65 -41.05
C PHE A 238 2.00 -17.13 -41.66
N THR A 239 2.44 -16.54 -42.77
CA THR A 239 3.80 -16.72 -43.27
C THR A 239 4.65 -15.53 -42.83
N LEU A 240 5.61 -15.75 -41.93
CA LEU A 240 6.44 -14.72 -41.31
C LEU A 240 7.88 -14.80 -41.81
N LYS A 241 8.55 -13.65 -41.98
CA LYS A 241 10.01 -13.63 -42.17
C LYS A 241 10.73 -14.16 -40.93
N THR A 242 11.77 -14.95 -41.16
CA THR A 242 12.67 -15.45 -40.12
C THR A 242 13.99 -14.70 -40.15
N PHE A 243 14.65 -14.65 -39.00
CA PHE A 243 15.92 -13.95 -38.79
C PHE A 243 16.87 -14.86 -38.02
N PRO A 244 18.18 -14.81 -38.29
CA PRO A 244 19.16 -15.58 -37.52
C PRO A 244 19.05 -15.31 -36.01
N GLN A 245 19.16 -16.36 -35.20
CA GLN A 245 19.09 -16.29 -33.75
C GLN A 245 20.18 -17.13 -33.09
N THR A 246 20.93 -16.49 -32.22
CA THR A 246 21.84 -17.15 -31.26
C THR A 246 21.31 -17.01 -29.84
N ASN A 247 22.09 -17.38 -28.84
CA ASN A 247 21.83 -16.95 -27.46
C ASN A 247 21.75 -15.42 -27.36
N VAL A 248 20.95 -14.97 -26.41
CA VAL A 248 20.73 -13.56 -26.05
C VAL A 248 21.23 -13.31 -24.63
N TRP A 249 21.41 -12.05 -24.27
CA TRP A 249 21.74 -11.64 -22.91
C TRP A 249 20.58 -10.84 -22.33
N GLY A 250 20.13 -11.19 -21.13
CA GLY A 250 19.01 -10.48 -20.52
C GLY A 250 18.47 -11.16 -19.28
N GLY A 251 17.44 -10.53 -18.72
CA GLY A 251 16.71 -11.03 -17.56
C GLY A 251 16.13 -9.89 -16.72
N LEU A 252 15.83 -10.22 -15.47
CA LEU A 252 15.15 -9.33 -14.53
C LEU A 252 16.08 -8.79 -13.45
N ILE A 253 15.92 -7.51 -13.12
CA ILE A 253 16.41 -6.88 -11.89
C ILE A 253 15.22 -6.34 -11.11
N THR A 254 15.20 -6.52 -9.80
CA THR A 254 14.19 -5.90 -8.91
C THR A 254 14.87 -4.95 -7.94
N TYR A 255 14.31 -3.75 -7.78
CA TYR A 255 14.83 -2.69 -6.92
C TYR A 255 13.85 -2.34 -5.82
N THR A 256 14.38 -1.75 -4.74
CA THR A 256 13.58 -1.25 -3.62
C THR A 256 13.12 0.19 -3.86
N ALA A 257 12.19 0.68 -3.04
CA ALA A 257 11.73 2.07 -3.06
C ALA A 257 12.87 3.11 -2.98
N ASN A 258 13.98 2.76 -2.31
CA ASN A 258 15.11 3.67 -2.13
C ASN A 258 15.88 3.95 -3.43
N SER A 259 15.76 3.08 -4.43
CA SER A 259 16.48 3.21 -5.70
C SER A 259 15.63 3.84 -6.81
N ILE A 260 14.44 4.37 -6.48
CA ILE A 260 13.49 4.86 -7.50
C ILE A 260 14.08 6.02 -8.30
N ALA A 261 14.75 6.96 -7.64
CA ALA A 261 15.31 8.13 -8.30
C ALA A 261 16.42 7.75 -9.27
N GLU A 262 17.35 6.89 -8.85
CA GLU A 262 18.48 6.44 -9.65
C GLU A 262 18.04 5.61 -10.85
N VAL A 263 17.10 4.68 -10.65
CA VAL A 263 16.57 3.87 -11.77
C VAL A 263 15.78 4.74 -12.74
N SER A 264 15.01 5.71 -12.24
CA SER A 264 14.27 6.66 -13.10
C SER A 264 15.21 7.49 -13.97
N ALA A 265 16.30 7.99 -13.40
CA ALA A 265 17.32 8.72 -14.14
C ALA A 265 17.99 7.84 -15.20
N ALA A 266 18.40 6.61 -14.85
CA ALA A 266 18.99 5.66 -15.79
C ALA A 266 18.03 5.27 -16.92
N THR A 267 16.73 5.14 -16.65
CA THR A 267 15.70 4.88 -17.66
C THR A 267 15.53 6.05 -18.63
N ALA A 268 15.46 7.29 -18.12
CA ALA A 268 15.38 8.47 -18.98
C ALA A 268 16.63 8.60 -19.86
N GLU A 269 17.82 8.40 -19.28
CA GLU A 269 19.09 8.44 -20.01
C GLU A 269 19.17 7.35 -21.08
N PHE A 270 18.83 6.10 -20.75
CA PHE A 270 18.79 5.02 -21.72
C PHE A 270 17.84 5.35 -22.87
N SER A 271 16.62 5.84 -22.56
CA SER A 271 15.65 6.24 -23.58
C SER A 271 16.16 7.35 -24.51
N ALA A 272 16.95 8.29 -23.99
CA ALA A 272 17.45 9.42 -24.76
C ALA A 272 18.70 9.10 -25.58
N THR A 273 19.50 8.11 -25.16
CA THR A 273 20.85 7.91 -25.68
C THR A 273 21.06 6.57 -26.39
N VAL A 274 20.18 5.59 -26.19
CA VAL A 274 20.32 4.29 -26.84
C VAL A 274 20.20 4.44 -28.36
N THR A 275 21.18 3.91 -29.08
CA THR A 275 21.17 3.84 -30.55
C THR A 275 21.36 2.43 -31.08
N ASP A 276 21.73 1.48 -30.23
CA ASP A 276 21.92 0.08 -30.62
C ASP A 276 20.54 -0.61 -30.73
N PRO A 277 20.11 -1.02 -31.94
CA PRO A 277 18.81 -1.63 -32.12
C PRO A 277 18.68 -3.00 -31.44
N LYS A 278 19.78 -3.64 -31.05
CA LYS A 278 19.73 -4.92 -30.32
C LYS A 278 19.37 -4.76 -28.85
N ALA A 279 19.46 -3.55 -28.32
CA ALA A 279 19.22 -3.25 -26.91
C ALA A 279 17.77 -2.81 -26.68
N SER A 280 17.13 -3.40 -25.67
CA SER A 280 15.78 -3.03 -25.25
C SER A 280 15.63 -3.17 -23.73
N ILE A 281 14.83 -2.29 -23.12
CA ILE A 281 14.48 -2.38 -21.70
C ILE A 281 12.97 -2.25 -21.50
N ILE A 282 12.47 -2.81 -20.40
CA ILE A 282 11.13 -2.51 -19.87
C ILE A 282 11.30 -2.17 -18.39
N THR A 283 11.20 -0.89 -18.06
CA THR A 283 11.23 -0.42 -16.67
C THR A 283 9.81 -0.34 -16.14
N THR A 284 9.47 -1.14 -15.15
CA THR A 284 8.13 -1.21 -14.57
C THR A 284 8.11 -0.69 -13.14
N TYR A 285 7.45 0.44 -12.93
CA TYR A 285 7.13 0.96 -11.60
C TYR A 285 5.89 0.25 -11.08
N ASN A 286 6.03 -0.40 -9.92
CA ASN A 286 4.98 -1.21 -9.32
C ASN A 286 4.74 -0.86 -7.85
N PHE A 287 3.59 -1.27 -7.33
CA PHE A 287 3.24 -1.12 -5.94
C PHE A 287 2.77 -2.47 -5.40
N LEU A 288 3.58 -3.09 -4.55
CA LEU A 288 3.34 -4.45 -4.06
C LEU A 288 3.39 -4.47 -2.53
N ALA A 289 2.41 -5.12 -1.91
CA ALA A 289 2.33 -5.28 -0.45
C ALA A 289 2.42 -3.96 0.35
N GLY A 290 1.87 -2.86 -0.19
CA GLY A 290 1.85 -1.56 0.49
C GLY A 290 3.15 -0.75 0.33
N SER A 291 4.05 -1.15 -0.58
CA SER A 291 5.29 -0.44 -0.84
C SER A 291 5.56 -0.28 -2.35
N PRO A 292 6.12 0.85 -2.79
CA PRO A 292 6.54 1.03 -4.17
C PRO A 292 7.82 0.22 -4.45
N GLY A 293 7.97 -0.24 -5.68
CA GLY A 293 9.12 -1.01 -6.16
C GLY A 293 9.30 -0.88 -7.67
N ILE A 294 10.43 -1.39 -8.18
CA ILE A 294 10.73 -1.38 -9.61
C ILE A 294 11.16 -2.76 -10.06
N SER A 295 10.63 -3.18 -11.22
CA SER A 295 11.07 -4.35 -11.96
C SER A 295 11.63 -3.91 -13.31
N LEU A 296 12.88 -4.24 -13.61
CA LEU A 296 13.54 -3.90 -14.86
C LEU A 296 13.85 -5.18 -15.64
N LEU A 297 13.29 -5.29 -16.85
CA LEU A 297 13.69 -6.32 -17.80
C LEU A 297 14.72 -5.73 -18.77
N LEU A 298 15.84 -6.44 -18.94
CA LEU A 298 16.91 -6.12 -19.89
C LEU A 298 16.94 -7.16 -21.01
N PHE A 299 17.19 -6.69 -22.23
CA PHE A 299 17.37 -7.53 -23.40
C PHE A 299 18.48 -7.01 -24.31
N TYR A 300 19.31 -7.94 -24.79
CA TYR A 300 20.27 -7.72 -25.85
C TYR A 300 20.30 -8.92 -26.81
N ASP A 301 20.07 -8.68 -28.10
CA ASP A 301 20.06 -9.72 -29.16
C ASP A 301 21.46 -10.20 -29.57
N TRP A 302 22.24 -10.65 -28.58
CA TRP A 302 23.55 -11.29 -28.71
C TRP A 302 23.95 -11.93 -27.37
N PRO A 303 24.90 -12.87 -27.33
CA PRO A 303 25.33 -13.48 -26.06
C PRO A 303 25.96 -12.52 -25.05
N THR A 304 26.47 -11.36 -25.47
CA THR A 304 27.16 -10.38 -24.60
C THR A 304 26.93 -8.95 -25.09
N PRO A 305 26.45 -8.03 -24.22
CA PRO A 305 26.30 -6.63 -24.58
C PRO A 305 27.65 -5.91 -24.67
N PRO A 306 27.75 -4.82 -25.46
CA PRO A 306 28.89 -3.90 -25.43
C PRO A 306 29.11 -3.38 -24.00
N PRO A 307 30.37 -3.17 -23.57
CA PRO A 307 30.67 -2.54 -22.29
C PRO A 307 29.99 -1.16 -22.18
N GLY A 308 29.50 -0.80 -21.00
CA GLY A 308 28.82 0.49 -20.76
C GLY A 308 27.33 0.50 -21.05
N LEU A 309 26.80 -0.39 -21.89
CA LEU A 309 25.42 -0.29 -22.39
C LEU A 309 24.34 -0.37 -21.29
N PHE A 310 24.59 -1.17 -20.24
CA PHE A 310 23.63 -1.36 -19.14
C PHE A 310 24.24 -1.06 -17.76
N ASP A 311 25.44 -0.47 -17.70
CA ASP A 311 26.21 -0.31 -16.46
C ASP A 311 25.43 0.56 -15.44
N ASN A 312 24.79 1.63 -15.91
CA ASN A 312 23.94 2.51 -15.09
C ASN A 312 22.77 1.79 -14.40
N PHE A 313 22.34 0.61 -14.89
CA PHE A 313 21.36 -0.23 -14.19
C PHE A 313 22.04 -1.28 -13.31
N LEU A 314 23.11 -1.91 -13.82
CA LEU A 314 23.78 -3.03 -13.14
C LEU A 314 24.49 -2.62 -11.83
N GLU A 315 24.87 -1.35 -11.71
CA GLU A 315 25.55 -0.78 -10.54
C GLU A 315 24.60 -0.32 -9.43
N ILE A 316 23.32 -0.10 -9.72
CA ILE A 316 22.33 0.36 -8.72
C ILE A 316 22.07 -0.75 -7.69
N PRO A 317 21.99 -0.43 -6.38
CA PRO A 317 21.59 -1.38 -5.34
C PRO A 317 20.23 -2.03 -5.63
N HIS A 318 20.21 -3.36 -5.73
CA HIS A 318 19.05 -4.16 -6.12
C HIS A 318 18.74 -5.27 -5.10
N LEU A 319 17.48 -5.71 -5.09
CA LEU A 319 17.01 -6.79 -4.23
C LEU A 319 17.33 -8.16 -4.85
N THR A 320 17.06 -8.34 -6.14
CA THR A 320 17.40 -9.56 -6.89
C THR A 320 17.86 -9.22 -8.31
N ARG A 321 18.74 -10.07 -8.86
CA ARG A 321 19.25 -9.95 -10.23
C ARG A 321 19.40 -11.33 -10.88
N ASN A 322 18.73 -11.53 -12.01
CA ASN A 322 18.78 -12.75 -12.82
C ASN A 322 19.07 -12.43 -14.30
N VAL A 323 20.12 -11.64 -14.54
CA VAL A 323 20.56 -11.25 -15.88
C VAL A 323 21.74 -12.12 -16.30
N LYS A 324 21.60 -12.85 -17.42
CA LYS A 324 22.63 -13.77 -17.92
C LYS A 324 22.42 -14.08 -19.40
N THR A 325 23.44 -14.64 -20.04
CA THR A 325 23.34 -15.24 -21.37
C THR A 325 22.46 -16.50 -21.32
N ARG A 326 21.53 -16.63 -22.25
CA ARG A 326 20.55 -17.74 -22.33
C ARG A 326 19.96 -17.84 -23.73
N SER A 327 19.15 -18.87 -24.01
CA SER A 327 18.40 -18.91 -25.26
C SER A 327 17.25 -17.90 -25.25
N PHE A 328 16.74 -17.55 -26.43
CA PHE A 328 15.62 -16.60 -26.55
C PHE A 328 14.36 -17.14 -25.86
N LEU A 329 14.08 -18.45 -26.01
CA LEU A 329 12.97 -19.11 -25.35
C LEU A 329 13.11 -19.09 -23.82
N ASP A 330 14.31 -19.38 -23.29
CA ASP A 330 14.56 -19.29 -21.83
C ASP A 330 14.35 -17.86 -21.31
N LEU A 331 14.70 -16.82 -22.08
CA LEU A 331 14.42 -15.45 -21.67
C LEU A 331 12.91 -15.16 -21.58
N VAL A 332 12.15 -15.50 -22.63
CA VAL A 332 10.71 -15.23 -22.70
C VAL A 332 9.92 -16.01 -21.64
N THR A 333 10.35 -17.23 -21.33
CA THR A 333 9.72 -18.09 -20.31
C THR A 333 10.17 -17.78 -18.88
N ALA A 334 11.41 -17.32 -18.67
CA ALA A 334 11.92 -16.98 -17.35
C ALA A 334 11.67 -15.52 -16.92
N ALA A 335 11.40 -14.61 -17.86
CA ALA A 335 11.03 -13.24 -17.56
C ALA A 335 9.64 -13.24 -16.89
N PRO A 336 9.50 -12.90 -15.60
CA PRO A 336 8.18 -12.77 -15.02
C PRO A 336 7.44 -11.66 -15.75
N SER A 337 6.19 -11.93 -16.11
CA SER A 337 5.35 -10.93 -16.73
C SER A 337 5.20 -9.72 -15.80
N ASN A 338 5.29 -8.51 -16.35
CA ASN A 338 4.97 -7.26 -15.65
C ASN A 338 3.45 -7.11 -15.38
N VAL A 339 2.72 -8.22 -15.44
CA VAL A 339 1.28 -8.40 -15.37
C VAL A 339 0.95 -9.78 -14.80
N GLN A 340 -0.26 -10.00 -14.26
CA GLN A 340 -0.56 -11.23 -13.51
C GLN A 340 -1.57 -12.13 -14.24
N ALA A 341 -1.14 -13.35 -14.56
CA ALA A 341 -2.02 -14.38 -15.11
C ALA A 341 -3.04 -14.84 -14.08
N ASN A 342 -4.19 -15.34 -14.56
CA ASN A 342 -5.24 -15.92 -13.71
C ASN A 342 -5.78 -14.91 -12.68
N GLN A 343 -5.87 -13.64 -13.08
CA GLN A 343 -6.51 -12.57 -12.33
C GLN A 343 -7.42 -11.77 -13.24
N ARG A 344 -8.27 -10.92 -12.64
CA ARG A 344 -8.97 -9.88 -13.39
C ARG A 344 -7.97 -8.76 -13.65
N GLY A 345 -7.97 -8.18 -14.84
CA GLY A 345 -7.04 -7.10 -15.16
C GLY A 345 -7.55 -6.17 -16.25
N SER A 346 -6.95 -4.98 -16.33
CA SER A 346 -7.22 -3.96 -17.34
C SER A 346 -5.92 -3.35 -17.80
N PHE A 347 -5.73 -3.29 -19.13
CA PHE A 347 -4.61 -2.58 -19.76
C PHE A 347 -5.08 -1.26 -20.35
N GLN A 348 -4.19 -0.27 -20.31
CA GLN A 348 -4.28 0.92 -21.15
C GLN A 348 -2.88 1.31 -21.63
N MET A 349 -2.77 1.68 -22.90
CA MET A 349 -1.55 2.21 -23.48
C MET A 349 -1.70 3.72 -23.69
N VAL A 350 -0.64 4.46 -23.39
CA VAL A 350 -0.49 5.89 -23.63
C VAL A 350 0.67 6.09 -24.61
N PRO A 351 0.46 6.72 -25.78
CA PRO A 351 1.57 7.07 -26.66
C PRO A 351 2.38 8.20 -26.05
N VAL A 352 3.70 8.09 -26.06
CA VAL A 352 4.65 9.09 -25.53
C VAL A 352 5.72 9.33 -26.59
N LEU A 353 6.13 10.59 -26.80
CA LEU A 353 7.20 10.90 -27.76
C LEU A 353 8.58 10.64 -27.14
N GLU A 354 8.76 11.10 -25.90
CA GLU A 354 10.02 11.00 -25.16
C GLU A 354 9.75 10.68 -23.69
N TYR A 355 10.54 9.77 -23.12
CA TYR A 355 10.52 9.47 -21.68
C TYR A 355 11.47 10.42 -20.93
N THR A 356 11.05 11.67 -20.79
CA THR A 356 11.78 12.69 -20.03
C THR A 356 11.85 12.34 -18.53
N PRO A 357 12.82 12.88 -17.77
CA PRO A 357 12.87 12.69 -16.33
C PRO A 357 11.58 13.10 -15.61
N SER A 358 10.96 14.21 -16.03
CA SER A 358 9.72 14.74 -15.45
C SER A 358 8.49 13.90 -15.80
N PHE A 359 8.42 13.32 -17.00
CA PHE A 359 7.37 12.36 -17.33
C PHE A 359 7.51 11.08 -16.51
N ILE A 360 8.73 10.56 -16.34
CA ILE A 360 8.97 9.39 -15.49
C ILE A 360 8.63 9.71 -14.02
N GLU A 361 8.90 10.92 -13.54
CA GLU A 361 8.46 11.34 -12.21
C GLU A 361 6.92 11.34 -12.09
N ALA A 362 6.20 11.81 -13.12
CA ALA A 362 4.74 11.72 -13.16
C ALA A 362 4.25 10.27 -13.13
N VAL A 363 4.94 9.35 -13.81
CA VAL A 363 4.69 7.90 -13.76
C VAL A 363 4.86 7.35 -12.35
N VAL A 364 5.96 7.69 -11.68
CA VAL A 364 6.22 7.29 -10.29
C VAL A 364 5.10 7.81 -9.38
N ASN A 365 4.72 9.08 -9.52
CA ASN A 365 3.65 9.69 -8.73
C ASN A 365 2.30 8.98 -8.94
N GLN A 366 1.94 8.66 -10.18
CA GLN A 366 0.72 7.89 -10.45
C GLN A 366 0.77 6.49 -9.85
N SER A 367 1.91 5.82 -9.91
CA SER A 367 2.09 4.49 -9.33
C SER A 367 1.91 4.49 -7.81
N VAL A 368 2.43 5.52 -7.12
CA VAL A 368 2.30 5.69 -5.68
C VAL A 368 0.88 6.14 -5.31
N TYR A 369 0.28 7.05 -6.07
CA TYR A 369 -1.08 7.55 -5.84
C TYR A 369 -2.10 6.41 -5.88
N TRP A 370 -2.15 5.68 -7.00
CA TRP A 370 -3.13 4.60 -7.16
C TRP A 370 -2.82 3.41 -6.27
N GLY A 371 -1.53 3.06 -6.12
CA GLY A 371 -1.09 2.02 -5.19
C GLY A 371 -1.55 2.31 -3.77
N THR A 372 -1.40 3.56 -3.31
CA THR A 372 -1.83 3.95 -1.97
C THR A 372 -3.35 4.05 -1.86
N ARG A 373 -4.03 4.78 -2.75
CA ARG A 373 -5.47 5.04 -2.69
C ARG A 373 -6.29 3.75 -2.71
N LEU A 374 -5.90 2.80 -3.57
CA LEU A 374 -6.59 1.51 -3.68
C LEU A 374 -6.15 0.53 -2.58
N SER A 375 -4.91 0.57 -2.09
CA SER A 375 -4.52 -0.27 -0.94
C SER A 375 -5.20 0.08 0.39
N LEU A 376 -5.74 1.29 0.52
CA LEU A 376 -6.41 1.78 1.73
C LEU A 376 -7.90 1.45 1.79
N LEU A 377 -8.50 0.92 0.72
CA LEU A 377 -9.91 0.57 0.73
C LEU A 377 -10.13 -0.71 1.57
N PRO A 378 -11.04 -0.69 2.56
CA PRO A 378 -11.20 -1.77 3.55
C PRO A 378 -11.59 -3.14 2.96
N ASN A 379 -12.02 -3.17 1.70
CA ASN A 379 -12.40 -4.38 0.97
C ASN A 379 -11.36 -4.83 -0.07
N LEU A 380 -10.31 -4.05 -0.34
CA LEU A 380 -9.32 -4.39 -1.36
C LEU A 380 -8.23 -5.28 -0.76
N ARG A 381 -8.38 -6.58 -1.04
CA ARG A 381 -7.59 -7.69 -0.49
C ARG A 381 -6.28 -7.88 -1.25
N THR A 382 -5.37 -8.60 -0.58
CA THR A 382 -4.31 -9.44 -1.14
C THR A 382 -4.56 -9.86 -2.59
N GLY A 383 -3.58 -9.64 -3.48
CA GLY A 383 -3.67 -10.03 -4.89
C GLY A 383 -3.98 -8.90 -5.87
N THR A 384 -3.99 -7.65 -5.43
CA THR A 384 -4.02 -6.48 -6.33
C THR A 384 -2.60 -6.14 -6.77
N PHE A 385 -2.38 -5.88 -8.06
CA PHE A 385 -1.09 -5.50 -8.61
C PHE A 385 -1.23 -4.31 -9.56
N PHE A 386 -0.27 -3.41 -9.50
CA PHE A 386 -0.23 -2.18 -10.28
C PHE A 386 1.11 -2.13 -11.01
N SER A 387 1.09 -1.87 -12.31
CA SER A 387 2.30 -1.66 -13.07
C SER A 387 2.16 -0.52 -14.08
N TYR A 388 3.25 0.22 -14.18
CA TYR A 388 3.46 1.31 -15.12
C TYR A 388 4.78 1.03 -15.83
N ALA A 389 4.70 0.62 -17.09
CA ALA A 389 5.83 0.14 -17.87
C ALA A 389 6.27 1.19 -18.90
N VAL A 390 7.52 1.61 -18.75
CA VAL A 390 8.27 2.44 -19.69
C VAL A 390 9.01 1.53 -20.66
N GLU A 391 8.73 1.69 -21.96
CA GLU A 391 9.24 0.81 -23.03
C GLU A 391 9.86 1.66 -24.14
N PRO A 392 11.12 2.13 -23.98
CA PRO A 392 11.79 2.94 -24.98
C PRO A 392 12.00 2.17 -26.28
N PHE A 393 11.46 2.70 -27.39
CA PHE A 393 11.77 2.23 -28.74
C PHE A 393 12.61 3.25 -29.50
N LEU A 394 13.30 2.79 -30.53
CA LEU A 394 14.04 3.64 -31.45
C LEU A 394 13.09 4.24 -32.51
N PRO A 395 13.33 5.46 -33.00
CA PRO A 395 12.50 6.07 -34.05
C PRO A 395 12.40 5.28 -35.35
N ASN A 396 13.33 4.36 -35.61
CA ASN A 396 13.40 3.56 -36.84
C ASN A 396 12.31 2.47 -36.93
N ILE A 397 11.54 2.19 -35.87
CA ILE A 397 10.60 1.06 -35.83
C ILE A 397 9.58 1.05 -36.97
N TYR A 398 9.16 2.21 -37.49
CA TYR A 398 8.20 2.32 -38.58
C TYR A 398 8.82 2.41 -39.98
N THR A 399 10.16 2.37 -40.06
CA THR A 399 10.91 2.46 -41.32
C THR A 399 11.37 1.11 -41.85
N HIS A 400 11.25 0.04 -41.05
CA HIS A 400 11.66 -1.32 -41.44
C HIS A 400 10.80 -1.95 -42.54
N ASN A 401 9.60 -1.43 -42.78
CA ASN A 401 8.75 -1.83 -43.89
C ASN A 401 8.13 -0.60 -44.58
N ALA A 402 8.30 -0.52 -45.89
CA ALA A 402 7.74 0.56 -46.71
C ALA A 402 6.28 0.30 -47.10
N ASN A 403 5.81 -0.95 -47.06
CA ASN A 403 4.42 -1.28 -47.38
C ASN A 403 3.50 -0.72 -46.29
N PRO A 404 2.40 -0.05 -46.67
CA PRO A 404 1.43 0.44 -45.73
C PRO A 404 0.87 -0.68 -44.86
N THR A 405 0.50 -0.33 -43.63
CA THR A 405 -0.23 -1.21 -42.70
C THR A 405 -1.36 -0.41 -42.07
N ALA A 406 -2.47 -1.07 -41.75
CA ALA A 406 -3.55 -0.43 -41.00
C ALA A 406 -3.11 -0.02 -39.58
N TYR A 407 -2.07 -0.65 -39.02
CA TYR A 407 -1.43 -0.25 -37.77
C TYR A 407 0.10 -0.04 -37.92
N PRO A 408 0.68 1.08 -37.44
CA PRO A 408 -0.01 2.22 -36.84
C PRO A 408 -0.76 3.04 -37.90
N TYR A 409 -1.77 3.82 -37.49
CA TYR A 409 -2.55 4.66 -38.40
C TYR A 409 -1.70 5.70 -39.15
N SER A 410 -0.51 6.04 -38.62
CA SER A 410 0.48 6.88 -39.27
C SER A 410 1.89 6.35 -38.98
N ARG A 411 2.68 6.18 -40.05
CA ARG A 411 4.12 5.83 -39.97
C ARG A 411 5.04 7.05 -40.00
N SER A 412 4.50 8.25 -40.25
CA SER A 412 5.28 9.49 -40.33
C SER A 412 5.56 10.13 -38.96
N ARG A 413 4.92 9.62 -37.89
CA ARG A 413 5.08 10.11 -36.53
C ARG A 413 5.46 8.96 -35.60
N PHE A 414 6.66 9.06 -35.04
CA PHE A 414 7.14 8.11 -34.06
C PHE A 414 6.48 8.33 -32.69
N PHE A 415 6.24 7.25 -31.96
CA PHE A 415 5.92 7.26 -30.54
C PHE A 415 6.42 5.96 -29.89
N SER A 416 6.71 6.02 -28.59
CA SER A 416 6.92 4.84 -27.74
C SER A 416 5.64 4.52 -26.95
N PRO A 417 5.28 3.25 -26.75
CA PRO A 417 4.12 2.86 -25.98
C PRO A 417 4.44 2.86 -24.48
N PHE A 418 3.65 3.57 -23.69
CA PHE A 418 3.67 3.48 -22.25
C PHE A 418 2.49 2.65 -21.76
N ASN A 419 2.72 1.59 -20.99
CA ASN A 419 1.67 0.66 -20.59
C ASN A 419 1.29 0.82 -19.12
N ILE A 420 0.00 0.90 -18.85
CA ILE A 420 -0.61 0.90 -17.51
C ILE A 420 -1.41 -0.40 -17.37
N TYR A 421 -1.18 -1.13 -16.30
CA TYR A 421 -1.92 -2.34 -16.00
C TYR A 421 -2.23 -2.47 -14.52
N PHE A 422 -3.53 -2.61 -14.22
CA PHE A 422 -3.99 -2.98 -12.88
C PHE A 422 -4.63 -4.36 -12.93
N SER A 423 -4.40 -5.16 -11.89
CA SER A 423 -5.08 -6.43 -11.65
C SER A 423 -5.71 -6.50 -10.28
N TRP A 424 -6.81 -7.26 -10.18
CA TRP A 424 -7.61 -7.44 -8.97
C TRP A 424 -8.28 -8.81 -8.99
N LEU A 425 -8.90 -9.20 -7.86
CA LEU A 425 -9.55 -10.50 -7.73
C LEU A 425 -11.07 -10.44 -7.83
N SER A 426 -11.71 -9.42 -7.23
CA SER A 426 -13.17 -9.39 -7.10
C SER A 426 -13.87 -8.79 -8.33
N PRO A 427 -14.86 -9.48 -8.93
CA PRO A 427 -15.65 -8.89 -10.02
C PRO A 427 -16.47 -7.66 -9.60
N THR A 428 -16.73 -7.45 -8.30
CA THR A 428 -17.43 -6.26 -7.81
C THR A 428 -16.66 -4.96 -8.05
N ASP A 429 -15.34 -5.06 -8.22
CA ASP A 429 -14.44 -3.91 -8.28
C ASP A 429 -14.08 -3.54 -9.73
N ASP A 430 -14.61 -4.27 -10.71
CA ASP A 430 -14.35 -4.08 -12.14
C ASP A 430 -14.49 -2.62 -12.59
N ARG A 431 -15.56 -1.94 -12.15
CA ARG A 431 -15.81 -0.55 -12.50
C ARG A 431 -14.73 0.37 -11.93
N LEU A 432 -14.40 0.20 -10.65
CA LEU A 432 -13.42 1.01 -9.95
C LEU A 432 -12.05 0.90 -10.61
N PHE A 433 -11.56 -0.32 -10.84
CA PHE A 433 -10.22 -0.51 -11.39
C PHE A 433 -10.12 -0.09 -12.85
N ARG A 434 -11.11 -0.39 -13.70
CA ARG A 434 -11.12 0.10 -15.09
C ARG A 434 -11.12 1.62 -15.14
N GLN A 435 -11.94 2.26 -14.31
CA GLN A 435 -11.98 3.72 -14.21
C GLN A 435 -10.65 4.30 -13.73
N SER A 436 -10.03 3.67 -12.73
CA SER A 436 -8.73 4.11 -12.19
C SER A 436 -7.61 4.02 -13.24
N VAL A 437 -7.61 2.98 -14.08
CA VAL A 437 -6.66 2.85 -15.20
C VAL A 437 -6.87 3.99 -16.22
N LEU A 438 -8.12 4.33 -16.55
CA LEU A 438 -8.43 5.43 -17.47
C LEU A 438 -8.03 6.79 -16.90
N GLU A 439 -8.31 7.03 -15.62
CA GLU A 439 -7.89 8.27 -14.93
C GLU A 439 -6.38 8.40 -14.87
N SER A 440 -5.67 7.31 -14.61
CA SER A 440 -4.22 7.29 -14.64
C SER A 440 -3.64 7.57 -16.03
N ALA A 441 -4.24 6.98 -17.07
CA ALA A 441 -3.86 7.24 -18.46
C ALA A 441 -4.07 8.70 -18.86
N GLN A 442 -5.19 9.30 -18.43
CA GLN A 442 -5.47 10.71 -18.69
C GLN A 442 -4.46 11.61 -17.98
N ALA A 443 -4.18 11.37 -16.70
CA ALA A 443 -3.21 12.16 -15.95
C ALA A 443 -1.80 12.15 -16.58
N LEU A 444 -1.38 11.00 -17.13
CA LEU A 444 -0.08 10.89 -17.80
C LEU A 444 -0.08 11.51 -19.19
N LEU A 445 -1.19 11.45 -19.93
CA LEU A 445 -1.34 12.24 -21.15
C LEU A 445 -1.23 13.74 -20.88
N ASP A 446 -1.86 14.22 -19.80
CA ASP A 446 -1.80 15.62 -19.42
C ASP A 446 -0.38 16.03 -19.02
N ALA A 447 0.35 15.15 -18.31
CA ALA A 447 1.77 15.36 -17.99
C ALA A 447 2.64 15.45 -19.24
N ALA A 448 2.46 14.53 -20.21
CA ALA A 448 3.19 14.59 -21.48
C ALA A 448 2.87 15.87 -22.27
N GLN A 449 1.61 16.29 -22.30
CA GLN A 449 1.19 17.53 -22.97
C GLN A 449 1.77 18.78 -22.31
N ALA A 450 1.87 18.81 -20.97
CA ALA A 450 2.46 19.92 -20.22
C ALA A 450 3.94 20.14 -20.58
N GLU A 451 4.64 19.09 -21.01
CA GLU A 451 6.03 19.15 -21.50
C GLU A 451 6.15 19.47 -22.99
N GLY A 452 5.04 19.80 -23.66
CA GLY A 452 5.03 20.14 -25.08
C GLY A 452 4.97 18.93 -26.01
N GLN A 453 4.73 17.71 -25.50
CA GLN A 453 4.48 16.52 -26.32
C GLN A 453 3.06 16.60 -26.93
N SER A 454 2.89 17.45 -27.93
CA SER A 454 1.61 17.76 -28.57
C SER A 454 1.14 16.68 -29.57
N ASN A 455 -0.16 16.68 -29.91
CA ASN A 455 -0.83 15.77 -30.86
C ASN A 455 -0.98 14.28 -30.46
N LEU A 456 -0.94 13.96 -29.17
CA LEU A 456 -1.15 12.59 -28.65
C LEU A 456 -2.65 12.18 -28.50
N ALA A 457 -3.57 13.07 -28.90
CA ALA A 457 -4.97 13.10 -28.46
C ALA A 457 -5.93 12.02 -29.00
N LEU A 458 -5.49 11.05 -29.82
CA LEU A 458 -6.43 10.09 -30.43
C LEU A 458 -6.70 8.82 -29.60
N ALA A 459 -5.94 8.51 -28.55
CA ALA A 459 -5.96 7.17 -27.95
C ALA A 459 -6.99 6.95 -26.81
N VAL A 460 -7.36 7.99 -26.05
CA VAL A 460 -8.17 7.80 -24.82
C VAL A 460 -9.67 8.00 -25.03
N GLN A 461 -10.10 8.82 -25.99
CA GLN A 461 -11.52 9.14 -26.21
C GLN A 461 -12.37 7.98 -26.75
N VAL A 462 -11.76 6.97 -27.39
CA VAL A 462 -12.51 5.84 -27.99
C VAL A 462 -12.83 4.75 -26.95
N ALA A 463 -12.04 4.64 -25.88
CA ALA A 463 -12.26 3.66 -24.82
C ALA A 463 -13.39 4.06 -23.85
N SER A 464 -13.55 5.37 -23.57
CA SER A 464 -14.61 5.87 -22.68
C SER A 464 -16.00 5.81 -23.32
N ALA A 465 -16.10 6.01 -24.63
CA ALA A 465 -17.38 6.11 -25.35
C ALA A 465 -18.19 4.79 -25.43
N LYS A 466 -17.59 3.63 -25.12
CA LYS A 466 -18.29 2.33 -25.11
C LYS A 466 -18.65 1.82 -23.72
N ALA A 467 -18.18 2.46 -22.65
CA ALA A 467 -18.36 1.97 -21.29
C ALA A 467 -19.63 2.50 -20.58
N ASP A 468 -20.21 3.62 -21.03
CA ASP A 468 -21.38 4.23 -20.37
C ASP A 468 -22.12 5.19 -21.33
N GLY A 469 -23.43 5.00 -21.49
CA GLY A 469 -24.34 5.86 -22.26
C GLY A 469 -24.73 7.17 -21.55
N SER A 470 -23.90 7.72 -20.67
CA SER A 470 -24.10 9.02 -20.02
C SER A 470 -22.93 9.97 -20.31
N ARG A 471 -23.29 11.22 -20.72
CA ARG A 471 -22.33 12.30 -20.97
C ARG A 471 -21.62 12.70 -19.68
N LEU A 472 -20.31 12.91 -19.76
CA LEU A 472 -19.52 13.63 -18.77
C LEU A 472 -20.10 15.05 -18.57
N PRO A 473 -20.19 15.56 -17.33
CA PRO A 473 -20.53 16.97 -17.10
C PRO A 473 -19.37 17.87 -17.58
N GLU A 474 -19.73 18.93 -18.30
CA GLU A 474 -18.83 20.00 -18.76
C GLU A 474 -18.27 20.80 -17.57
N ARG A 475 -17.21 20.34 -16.91
CA ARG A 475 -16.34 21.20 -16.09
C ARG A 475 -14.88 20.77 -16.24
N GLY A 476 -14.01 21.72 -16.60
CA GLY A 476 -12.60 21.48 -16.91
C GLY A 476 -11.76 20.95 -15.75
N LEU A 477 -10.63 20.35 -16.12
CA LEU A 477 -9.70 19.52 -15.35
C LEU A 477 -9.24 20.07 -13.97
N LEU A 478 -9.24 21.39 -13.76
CA LEU A 478 -8.84 22.02 -12.49
C LEU A 478 -9.93 21.97 -11.41
N GLY A 479 -11.20 21.89 -11.79
CA GLY A 479 -12.33 21.89 -10.84
C GLY A 479 -12.61 20.53 -10.18
N LEU A 480 -11.85 19.49 -10.54
CA LEU A 480 -12.05 18.11 -10.07
C LEU A 480 -10.92 17.60 -9.16
N LEU A 481 -9.80 18.34 -9.03
CA LEU A 481 -8.60 17.89 -8.31
C LEU A 481 -8.39 18.56 -6.94
N VAL A 482 -9.09 19.66 -6.66
CA VAL A 482 -8.87 20.48 -5.47
C VAL A 482 -10.21 20.73 -4.78
N ASP A 483 -10.32 20.29 -3.54
CA ASP A 483 -11.49 20.59 -2.71
C ASP A 483 -11.64 22.11 -2.53
N PRO A 484 -12.84 22.70 -2.73
CA PRO A 484 -13.04 24.14 -2.69
C PRO A 484 -12.73 24.78 -1.33
N ILE A 485 -12.86 24.04 -0.22
CA ILE A 485 -12.50 24.54 1.11
C ILE A 485 -10.97 24.57 1.23
N CYS A 486 -10.29 23.53 0.75
CA CYS A 486 -8.83 23.48 0.72
C CYS A 486 -8.22 24.58 -0.17
N ALA A 487 -8.82 24.86 -1.34
CA ALA A 487 -8.42 25.99 -2.18
C ALA A 487 -8.56 27.32 -1.44
N ARG A 488 -9.70 27.53 -0.79
CA ARG A 488 -9.95 28.74 0.01
C ARG A 488 -8.94 28.90 1.15
N ILE A 489 -8.57 27.80 1.83
CA ILE A 489 -7.52 27.83 2.85
C ILE A 489 -6.18 28.23 2.26
N ALA A 490 -5.79 27.67 1.12
CA ALA A 490 -4.55 28.03 0.44
C ALA A 490 -4.52 29.52 0.04
N ASP A 491 -5.65 30.07 -0.39
CA ASP A 491 -5.76 31.47 -0.83
C ASP A 491 -5.79 32.48 0.32
N GLU A 492 -6.45 32.15 1.43
CA GLU A 492 -6.66 33.09 2.55
C GLU A 492 -5.54 33.04 3.60
N THR A 493 -4.71 32.00 3.63
CA THR A 493 -3.55 31.88 4.54
C THR A 493 -2.28 32.53 3.95
N SER A 494 -1.24 32.70 4.78
CA SER A 494 0.02 33.27 4.31
C SER A 494 0.71 32.37 3.27
N SER A 495 1.53 32.95 2.40
CA SER A 495 2.31 32.19 1.40
C SER A 495 3.33 31.22 1.99
N ALA A 496 3.59 31.28 3.30
CA ALA A 496 4.44 30.32 3.99
C ALA A 496 3.66 29.05 4.42
N THR A 497 2.33 29.12 4.50
CA THR A 497 1.48 27.95 4.73
C THR A 497 1.54 27.03 3.52
N LYS A 498 1.69 25.73 3.76
CA LYS A 498 1.70 24.72 2.70
C LYS A 498 0.40 23.94 2.73
N VAL A 499 -0.17 23.71 1.56
CA VAL A 499 -1.34 22.85 1.39
C VAL A 499 -0.97 21.70 0.47
N TYR A 500 -1.08 20.48 0.98
CA TYR A 500 -0.79 19.25 0.24
C TYR A 500 -2.08 18.53 -0.10
N TYR A 501 -2.15 17.97 -1.30
CA TYR A 501 -3.32 17.26 -1.82
C TYR A 501 -3.06 15.76 -2.00
N PRO A 502 -4.11 14.92 -1.96
CA PRO A 502 -4.00 13.49 -2.21
C PRO A 502 -3.21 13.18 -3.49
N GLY A 503 -2.26 12.25 -3.39
CA GLY A 503 -1.41 11.82 -4.51
C GLY A 503 -0.02 12.44 -4.59
N THR A 504 0.34 13.30 -3.63
CA THR A 504 1.71 13.79 -3.46
C THR A 504 2.43 13.03 -2.33
N PRO A 505 3.76 12.78 -2.42
CA PRO A 505 4.53 12.20 -1.32
C PRO A 505 4.46 13.03 -0.02
N GLN A 506 4.39 14.35 -0.14
CA GLN A 506 4.28 15.28 0.99
C GLN A 506 2.96 15.10 1.73
N TYR A 507 1.84 14.93 1.01
CA TYR A 507 0.55 14.60 1.60
C TYR A 507 0.61 13.28 2.37
N LEU A 508 1.17 12.21 1.79
CA LEU A 508 1.30 10.91 2.45
C LEU A 508 2.13 10.97 3.74
N LYS A 509 3.26 11.69 3.69
CA LYS A 509 4.09 11.94 4.87
C LYS A 509 3.32 12.73 5.94
N ALA A 510 2.53 13.73 5.53
CA ALA A 510 1.80 14.58 6.45
C ALA A 510 0.63 13.86 7.14
N ILE A 511 -0.11 12.99 6.44
CA ILE A 511 -1.19 12.20 7.05
C ILE A 511 -0.71 11.00 7.87
N HIS A 512 0.55 10.58 7.72
CA HIS A 512 1.12 9.41 8.37
C HIS A 512 1.00 9.48 9.90
N HIS A 513 0.65 8.36 10.50
CA HIS A 513 0.62 8.15 11.94
C HIS A 513 1.48 6.94 12.32
N TRP A 514 1.99 6.94 13.55
CA TRP A 514 2.74 5.80 14.08
C TRP A 514 1.95 4.49 13.99
N SER A 515 0.64 4.54 14.30
CA SER A 515 -0.30 3.46 14.00
C SER A 515 -1.10 3.76 12.73
N VAL A 516 -1.05 2.84 11.76
CA VAL A 516 -1.78 2.99 10.48
C VAL A 516 -3.29 2.95 10.65
N ALA A 517 -3.80 2.40 11.78
CA ALA A 517 -5.22 2.47 12.11
C ALA A 517 -5.71 3.92 12.31
N SER A 518 -4.80 4.84 12.64
CA SER A 518 -5.11 6.26 12.83
C SER A 518 -4.76 7.12 11.62
N THR A 519 -4.34 6.53 10.50
CA THR A 519 -4.13 7.28 9.25
C THR A 519 -5.44 7.29 8.44
N GLN A 520 -5.94 8.47 8.08
CA GLN A 520 -7.09 8.67 7.19
C GLN A 520 -6.70 9.58 6.04
N LEU A 521 -7.33 9.36 4.89
CA LEU A 521 -7.17 10.20 3.70
C LEU A 521 -8.03 11.45 3.88
N SER A 522 -7.39 12.59 4.14
CA SER A 522 -8.02 13.90 4.20
C SER A 522 -8.17 14.54 2.82
N ASP A 523 -9.15 15.44 2.63
CA ASP A 523 -9.32 16.23 1.40
C ASP A 523 -8.07 17.05 1.06
N CYS A 524 -7.40 17.56 2.10
CA CYS A 524 -6.06 18.13 2.02
C CYS A 524 -5.35 18.05 3.38
N VAL A 525 -4.04 18.30 3.37
CA VAL A 525 -3.28 18.64 4.58
C VAL A 525 -2.86 20.09 4.50
N VAL A 526 -3.14 20.86 5.55
CA VAL A 526 -2.68 22.22 5.74
C VAL A 526 -1.57 22.19 6.78
N GLU A 527 -0.40 22.75 6.48
CA GLU A 527 0.72 22.94 7.39
C GLU A 527 0.86 24.47 7.63
N PRO A 528 0.14 25.03 8.63
CA PRO A 528 0.15 26.46 8.89
C PRO A 528 1.53 26.92 9.35
N ALA A 529 2.01 28.07 8.85
CA ALA A 529 3.31 28.60 9.20
C ALA A 529 3.31 29.44 10.49
N THR A 530 2.19 30.07 10.83
CA THR A 530 2.06 30.95 12.01
C THR A 530 0.77 30.70 12.79
N PRO A 531 0.67 31.12 14.06
CA PRO A 531 -0.56 31.03 14.84
C PRO A 531 -1.76 31.73 14.16
N GLU A 532 -1.53 32.82 13.44
CA GLU A 532 -2.57 33.53 12.70
C GLU A 532 -3.09 32.70 11.51
N ASP A 533 -2.23 31.93 10.84
CA ASP A 533 -2.66 31.00 9.79
C ASP A 533 -3.53 29.88 10.36
N VAL A 534 -3.20 29.35 11.54
CA VAL A 534 -4.08 28.41 12.27
C VAL A 534 -5.44 29.06 12.54
N GLY A 535 -5.46 30.34 12.93
CA GLY A 535 -6.70 31.08 13.19
C GLY A 535 -7.56 31.25 11.95
N ARG A 536 -6.94 31.53 10.79
CA ARG A 536 -7.64 31.59 9.49
C ARG A 536 -8.23 30.23 9.11
N VAL A 537 -7.48 29.15 9.32
CA VAL A 537 -7.98 27.78 9.07
C VAL A 537 -9.18 27.48 9.97
N LEU A 538 -9.09 27.74 11.28
CA LEU A 538 -10.18 27.53 12.24
C LEU A 538 -11.45 28.32 11.87
N ARG A 539 -11.28 29.58 11.44
CA ARG A 539 -12.40 30.38 10.95
C ARG A 539 -13.06 29.75 9.73
N ILE A 540 -12.27 29.34 8.72
CA ILE A 540 -12.80 28.75 7.48
C ILE A 540 -13.55 27.46 7.79
N VAL A 541 -12.95 26.51 8.52
CA VAL A 541 -13.62 25.24 8.86
C VAL A 541 -14.82 25.44 9.78
N GLY A 542 -14.82 26.48 10.61
CA GLY A 542 -15.96 26.90 11.43
C GLY A 542 -17.12 27.44 10.59
N GLU A 543 -16.84 28.31 9.63
CA GLU A 543 -17.82 28.88 8.68
C GLU A 543 -18.43 27.79 7.77
N THR A 544 -17.60 26.88 7.26
CA THR A 544 -18.02 25.80 6.35
C THR A 544 -18.50 24.54 7.06
N ARG A 545 -18.35 24.50 8.40
CA ARG A 545 -18.63 23.32 9.24
C ARG A 545 -17.87 22.07 8.78
N THR A 546 -16.67 22.24 8.24
CA THR A 546 -15.83 21.17 7.70
C THR A 546 -15.20 20.36 8.85
N PRO A 547 -15.33 19.02 8.87
CA PRO A 547 -14.59 18.17 9.79
C PRO A 547 -13.09 18.40 9.65
N PHE A 548 -12.37 18.43 10.76
CA PHE A 548 -10.92 18.59 10.71
C PHE A 548 -10.20 17.72 11.73
N ALA A 549 -8.88 17.63 11.61
CA ALA A 549 -8.05 17.01 12.63
C ALA A 549 -6.77 17.81 12.82
N VAL A 550 -6.15 17.65 13.99
CA VAL A 550 -4.90 18.34 14.35
C VAL A 550 -3.86 17.30 14.71
N LYS A 551 -2.71 17.33 14.04
CA LYS A 551 -1.60 16.39 14.25
C LYS A 551 -0.34 17.12 14.69
N GLY A 552 0.11 16.80 15.91
CA GLY A 552 1.50 17.00 16.33
C GLY A 552 2.36 15.84 15.83
N GLY A 553 2.92 15.03 16.74
CA GLY A 553 3.74 13.86 16.38
C GLY A 553 3.00 12.64 15.79
N GLY A 554 1.66 12.57 15.83
CA GLY A 554 0.89 11.48 15.21
C GLY A 554 0.96 10.10 15.91
N HIS A 555 1.11 10.09 17.24
CA HIS A 555 1.24 8.87 18.06
C HIS A 555 -0.11 8.30 18.59
N SER A 556 -1.24 8.88 18.19
CA SER A 556 -2.57 8.34 18.55
C SER A 556 -2.81 6.99 17.89
N THR A 557 -3.48 6.08 18.59
CA THR A 557 -4.01 4.81 18.04
C THR A 557 -5.52 4.85 17.80
N ASN A 558 -6.17 5.97 18.09
CA ASN A 558 -7.61 6.17 17.90
C ASN A 558 -7.88 6.81 16.52
N PRO A 559 -8.55 6.10 15.58
CA PRO A 559 -9.01 6.62 14.32
C PRO A 559 -9.89 7.84 14.53
N GLY A 560 -9.77 8.84 13.66
CA GLY A 560 -10.59 10.04 13.75
C GLY A 560 -10.26 10.96 14.92
N PHE A 561 -9.12 10.79 15.62
CA PHE A 561 -8.71 11.69 16.71
C PHE A 561 -7.77 12.78 16.19
N SER A 562 -6.63 12.37 15.63
CA SER A 562 -5.64 13.25 14.98
C SER A 562 -5.60 13.06 13.47
N SER A 563 -6.63 12.43 12.91
CA SER A 563 -6.87 12.24 11.47
C SER A 563 -8.33 12.46 11.13
N THR A 564 -8.61 12.72 9.86
CA THR A 564 -9.94 13.04 9.34
C THR A 564 -10.00 12.72 7.84
N ASP A 565 -11.21 12.63 7.30
CA ASP A 565 -11.47 12.70 5.87
C ASP A 565 -11.60 14.13 5.34
N GLY A 566 -11.85 15.13 6.20
CA GLY A 566 -11.92 16.55 5.84
C GLY A 566 -10.55 17.26 5.81
N VAL A 567 -10.39 18.36 6.56
CA VAL A 567 -9.15 19.15 6.57
C VAL A 567 -8.17 18.65 7.65
N HIS A 568 -7.00 18.18 7.25
CA HIS A 568 -5.97 17.75 8.19
C HIS A 568 -4.99 18.89 8.48
N ILE A 569 -4.89 19.34 9.73
CA ILE A 569 -3.97 20.39 10.16
C ILE A 569 -2.69 19.76 10.74
N SER A 570 -1.59 19.89 10.02
CA SER A 570 -0.25 19.46 10.44
C SER A 570 0.44 20.59 11.21
N MET A 571 0.85 20.32 12.45
CA MET A 571 1.57 21.28 13.28
C MET A 571 3.09 21.28 13.03
N ALA A 572 3.58 20.57 12.02
CA ALA A 572 5.00 20.32 11.79
C ALA A 572 5.86 21.60 11.66
N ALA A 573 5.29 22.72 11.22
CA ALA A 573 6.01 23.99 11.15
C ALA A 573 6.35 24.58 12.54
N PHE A 574 5.56 24.26 13.57
CA PHE A 574 5.78 24.71 14.95
C PHE A 574 6.81 23.83 15.65
N SER A 575 8.07 23.96 15.22
CA SER A 575 9.19 23.07 15.55
C SER A 575 10.33 23.74 16.34
N GLU A 576 10.09 24.92 16.92
CA GLU A 576 11.12 25.65 17.67
C GLU A 576 11.22 25.17 19.13
N VAL A 577 12.45 25.15 19.65
CA VAL A 577 12.75 25.04 21.09
C VAL A 577 13.60 26.23 21.51
N LYS A 578 13.15 27.00 22.49
CA LYS A 578 13.87 28.17 23.01
C LYS A 578 14.01 28.07 24.52
N TYR A 579 15.24 28.06 25.01
CA TYR A 579 15.54 28.03 26.44
C TYR A 579 15.77 29.43 27.02
N ASP A 580 15.16 29.70 28.18
CA ASP A 580 15.39 30.89 28.99
C ASP A 580 16.01 30.49 30.34
N ALA A 581 17.31 30.77 30.48
CA ALA A 581 18.06 30.48 31.70
C ALA A 581 17.67 31.36 32.90
N SER A 582 17.16 32.57 32.65
CA SER A 582 16.76 33.48 33.73
C SER A 582 15.43 33.06 34.35
N ALA A 583 14.49 32.61 33.52
CA ALA A 583 13.17 32.12 33.94
C ALA A 583 13.18 30.62 34.30
N GLN A 584 14.23 29.88 33.93
CA GLN A 584 14.30 28.42 34.03
C GLN A 584 13.11 27.75 33.32
N THR A 585 12.86 28.19 32.09
CA THR A 585 11.78 27.70 31.23
C THR A 585 12.25 27.41 29.82
N ALA A 586 11.55 26.52 29.13
CA ALA A 586 11.70 26.26 27.71
C ALA A 586 10.37 26.48 27.00
N GLU A 587 10.39 27.27 25.93
CA GLU A 587 9.31 27.33 24.95
C GLU A 587 9.50 26.21 23.94
N VAL A 588 8.45 25.42 23.71
CA VAL A 588 8.47 24.21 22.89
C VAL A 588 7.29 24.23 21.92
N GLY A 589 7.58 24.13 20.63
CA GLY A 589 6.58 24.08 19.56
C GLY A 589 5.70 22.82 19.59
N ALA A 590 4.44 22.96 19.18
CA ALA A 590 3.45 21.88 19.21
C ALA A 590 3.67 20.78 18.15
N GLY A 591 4.46 21.05 17.12
CA GLY A 591 4.82 20.11 16.05
C GLY A 591 5.90 19.11 16.41
N LEU A 592 6.61 19.33 17.52
CA LEU A 592 7.77 18.54 17.92
C LEU A 592 7.41 17.15 18.44
N VAL A 593 8.38 16.24 18.35
CA VAL A 593 8.44 15.05 19.20
C VAL A 593 9.42 15.29 20.34
N TRP A 594 9.31 14.51 21.43
CA TRP A 594 10.14 14.71 22.61
C TRP A 594 11.64 14.52 22.36
N ASP A 595 12.01 13.71 21.35
CA ASP A 595 13.39 13.54 20.90
C ASP A 595 14.07 14.89 20.60
N ASP A 596 13.40 15.73 19.80
CA ASP A 596 13.91 17.02 19.35
C ASP A 596 14.07 17.99 20.54
N VAL A 597 13.14 17.92 21.49
CA VAL A 597 13.16 18.77 22.70
C VAL A 597 14.34 18.42 23.58
N TYR A 598 14.58 17.14 23.81
CA TYR A 598 15.72 16.68 24.61
C TYR A 598 17.05 17.01 23.93
N GLU A 599 17.14 16.82 22.62
CA GLU A 599 18.32 17.19 21.84
C GLU A 599 18.63 18.69 21.94
N ALA A 600 17.62 19.54 21.81
CA ALA A 600 17.80 21.00 21.87
C ALA A 600 18.18 21.51 23.26
N LEU A 601 17.73 20.85 24.34
CA LEU A 601 18.00 21.27 25.72
C LEU A 601 19.30 20.69 26.30
N GLU A 602 19.79 19.57 25.75
CA GLU A 602 20.99 18.89 26.23
C GLU A 602 22.24 19.80 26.36
N PRO A 603 22.56 20.69 25.39
CA PRO A 603 23.71 21.60 25.51
C PRO A 603 23.64 22.55 26.70
N TYR A 604 22.43 22.85 27.19
CA TYR A 604 22.21 23.75 28.33
C TYR A 604 22.21 23.02 29.67
N GLN A 605 22.41 21.70 29.69
CA GLN A 605 22.39 20.86 30.89
C GLN A 605 21.10 20.98 31.69
N VAL A 606 19.99 21.15 30.97
CA VAL A 606 18.64 21.15 31.54
C VAL A 606 17.75 20.19 30.77
N ASN A 607 16.61 19.85 31.35
CA ASN A 607 15.61 18.99 30.77
C ASN A 607 14.20 19.39 31.24
N VAL A 608 13.19 18.87 30.59
CA VAL A 608 11.77 19.07 30.91
C VAL A 608 11.12 17.74 31.30
N VAL A 609 9.95 17.80 31.92
CA VAL A 609 9.13 16.60 32.18
C VAL A 609 8.42 16.27 30.87
N GLY A 610 8.91 15.27 30.14
CA GLY A 610 8.40 14.89 28.81
C GLY A 610 8.22 13.37 28.61
N GLY A 611 8.03 12.97 27.35
CA GLY A 611 7.81 11.57 26.94
C GLY A 611 8.97 10.61 27.27
N ARG A 612 8.63 9.33 27.47
CA ARG A 612 9.56 8.29 27.96
C ARG A 612 10.22 7.46 26.86
N VAL A 613 9.66 7.48 25.65
CA VAL A 613 10.12 6.72 24.47
C VAL A 613 10.12 7.63 23.24
N SER A 614 10.93 7.27 22.25
CA SER A 614 11.07 8.01 20.99
C SER A 614 9.77 8.10 20.18
N GLY A 615 9.57 9.21 19.48
CA GLY A 615 8.49 9.41 18.50
C GLY A 615 7.17 9.95 19.05
N VAL A 616 7.07 10.17 20.37
CA VAL A 616 5.87 10.72 21.00
C VAL A 616 5.81 12.24 20.78
N GLY A 617 4.69 12.73 20.22
CA GLY A 617 4.47 14.16 19.98
C GLY A 617 4.23 14.97 21.26
N VAL A 618 4.77 16.19 21.31
CA VAL A 618 4.68 17.10 22.48
C VAL A 618 3.24 17.49 22.79
N ALA A 619 2.46 17.92 21.79
CA ALA A 619 1.16 18.55 22.02
C ALA A 619 0.13 17.61 22.65
N GLY A 620 -0.16 16.47 22.02
CA GLY A 620 -1.14 15.51 22.54
C GLY A 620 -0.72 14.92 23.90
N PHE A 621 0.57 14.64 24.07
CA PHE A 621 1.10 14.15 25.33
C PHE A 621 0.90 15.15 26.48
N THR A 622 1.26 16.42 26.26
CA THR A 622 1.15 17.48 27.28
C THR A 622 -0.30 17.82 27.60
N LEU A 623 -1.14 17.99 26.57
CA LEU A 623 -2.56 18.36 26.75
C LEU A 623 -3.41 17.25 27.37
N GLY A 624 -2.93 16.00 27.37
CA GLY A 624 -3.59 14.88 28.04
C GLY A 624 -3.08 14.61 29.47
N GLY A 625 -1.93 15.16 29.87
CA GLY A 625 -1.33 15.01 31.20
C GLY A 625 0.18 14.78 31.17
N GLY A 626 0.63 13.63 30.63
CA GLY A 626 2.03 13.33 30.38
C GLY A 626 2.80 12.71 31.56
N PHE A 627 2.95 11.38 31.54
CA PHE A 627 3.83 10.63 32.47
C PHE A 627 5.26 10.54 31.95
N SER A 628 6.21 10.91 32.78
CA SER A 628 7.64 11.04 32.46
C SER A 628 8.51 10.17 33.34
N TRP A 629 9.76 9.94 32.92
CA TRP A 629 10.81 9.38 33.76
C TRP A 629 11.06 10.22 35.02
N LYS A 630 10.75 11.52 34.97
CA LYS A 630 10.91 12.46 36.09
C LYS A 630 9.64 12.69 36.92
N THR A 631 8.57 11.92 36.69
CA THR A 631 7.28 12.18 37.36
C THR A 631 7.34 12.02 38.87
N ASN A 632 8.14 11.07 39.39
CA ASN A 632 8.40 10.93 40.82
C ASN A 632 9.11 12.13 41.46
N GLN A 633 9.77 12.98 40.67
CA GLN A 633 10.52 14.14 41.16
C GLN A 633 9.71 15.44 41.05
N TYR A 634 8.93 15.59 39.97
CA TYR A 634 8.36 16.89 39.58
C TYR A 634 6.88 16.85 39.20
N GLY A 635 6.21 15.70 39.31
CA GLY A 635 4.80 15.53 38.93
C GLY A 635 4.59 15.25 37.44
N LEU A 636 3.37 15.46 36.95
CA LEU A 636 3.05 15.24 35.54
C LEU A 636 3.62 16.35 34.65
N THR A 637 3.70 16.12 33.35
CA THR A 637 4.17 17.13 32.38
C THR A 637 3.32 18.39 32.45
N VAL A 638 2.00 18.20 32.47
CA VAL A 638 0.99 19.23 32.71
C VAL A 638 1.28 20.06 33.97
N ASP A 639 1.82 19.48 35.03
CA ASP A 639 2.11 20.19 36.29
C ASP A 639 3.22 21.23 36.15
N THR A 640 4.06 21.08 35.13
CA THR A 640 5.23 21.92 34.86
C THR A 640 4.99 22.99 33.80
N VAL A 641 3.81 23.01 33.17
CA VAL A 641 3.44 24.06 32.20
C VAL A 641 3.20 25.37 32.94
N VAL A 642 3.76 26.47 32.43
CA VAL A 642 3.54 27.83 32.95
C VAL A 642 2.72 28.71 32.01
N ALA A 643 2.73 28.43 30.70
CA ALA A 643 1.94 29.14 29.72
C ALA A 643 1.64 28.28 28.47
N PHE A 644 0.52 28.57 27.81
CA PHE A 644 0.17 28.05 26.49
C PHE A 644 -0.03 29.21 25.51
N GLU A 645 0.56 29.14 24.32
CA GLU A 645 0.12 29.96 23.19
C GLU A 645 -1.01 29.20 22.49
N LEU A 646 -2.22 29.75 22.58
CA LEU A 646 -3.45 29.12 22.12
C LEU A 646 -4.07 29.96 21.01
N VAL A 647 -4.39 29.30 19.90
CA VAL A 647 -5.30 29.80 18.89
C VAL A 647 -6.71 29.32 19.24
N LYS A 648 -7.57 30.27 19.61
CA LYS A 648 -8.95 30.03 20.01
C LYS A 648 -9.83 29.68 18.80
N PRO A 649 -11.01 29.10 19.03
CA PRO A 649 -11.95 28.72 17.97
C PRO A 649 -12.38 29.86 17.05
N ASP A 650 -12.42 31.09 17.57
CA ASP A 650 -12.70 32.32 16.82
C ASP A 650 -11.50 32.85 16.00
N GLY A 651 -10.36 32.15 16.06
CA GLY A 651 -9.11 32.50 15.40
C GLY A 651 -8.18 33.42 16.19
N THR A 652 -8.57 33.84 17.40
CA THR A 652 -7.74 34.74 18.23
C THR A 652 -6.54 34.01 18.82
N VAL A 653 -5.34 34.55 18.63
CA VAL A 653 -4.11 34.07 19.27
C VAL A 653 -3.99 34.68 20.67
N SER A 654 -3.71 33.85 21.69
CA SER A 654 -3.60 34.31 23.07
C SER A 654 -2.58 33.51 23.87
N THR A 655 -1.86 34.18 24.78
CA THR A 655 -1.05 33.50 25.80
C THR A 655 -1.91 33.26 27.03
N VAL A 656 -2.14 32.00 27.38
CA VAL A 656 -2.95 31.56 28.51
C VAL A 656 -2.02 31.12 29.65
N THR A 657 -2.17 31.79 30.80
CA THR A 657 -1.48 31.53 32.06
C THR A 657 -2.50 31.46 33.20
N GLU A 658 -2.07 30.99 34.37
CA GLU A 658 -2.88 31.03 35.59
C GLU A 658 -3.41 32.46 35.90
N ALA A 659 -2.58 33.50 35.68
CA ALA A 659 -2.96 34.87 35.99
C ALA A 659 -3.88 35.51 34.94
N SER A 660 -3.81 35.06 33.67
CA SER A 660 -4.55 35.68 32.57
C SER A 660 -5.93 35.06 32.34
N ASP A 661 -6.08 33.75 32.47
CA ASP A 661 -7.37 33.03 32.39
C ASP A 661 -7.23 31.67 33.11
N SER A 662 -7.36 31.66 34.44
CA SER A 662 -7.15 30.47 35.28
C SER A 662 -8.06 29.29 34.93
N GLU A 663 -9.30 29.55 34.51
CA GLU A 663 -10.23 28.52 34.09
C GLU A 663 -9.81 27.85 32.77
N LEU A 664 -9.40 28.64 31.76
CA LEU A 664 -8.91 28.10 30.50
C LEU A 664 -7.55 27.41 30.68
N PHE A 665 -6.68 27.97 31.51
CA PHE A 665 -5.42 27.35 31.90
C PHE A 665 -5.66 25.97 32.54
N PHE A 666 -6.60 25.87 33.49
CA PHE A 666 -7.07 24.60 34.05
C PHE A 666 -7.57 23.62 32.96
N GLY A 667 -8.37 24.10 32.01
CA GLY A 667 -8.92 23.29 30.93
C GLY A 667 -7.87 22.70 29.99
N LEU A 668 -6.87 23.49 29.59
CA LEU A 668 -5.76 23.04 28.72
C LEU A 668 -4.85 22.02 29.40
N LYS A 669 -4.84 22.01 30.74
CA LYS A 669 -4.10 21.06 31.58
C LYS A 669 -4.85 19.72 31.72
N GLY A 670 -5.08 19.03 30.61
CA GLY A 670 -5.70 17.70 30.57
C GLY A 670 -6.93 17.58 29.67
N GLY A 671 -7.48 18.69 29.16
CA GLY A 671 -8.69 18.72 28.34
C GLY A 671 -8.48 18.53 26.83
N LEU A 672 -7.27 18.15 26.40
CA LEU A 672 -6.93 17.90 24.99
C LEU A 672 -7.23 19.12 24.07
N ASN A 673 -7.70 18.88 22.86
CA ASN A 673 -7.96 19.89 21.82
C ASN A 673 -9.34 20.57 21.96
N ASN A 674 -10.03 20.45 23.10
CA ASN A 674 -11.40 20.95 23.21
C ASN A 674 -11.52 22.48 23.20
N PHE A 675 -10.45 23.22 23.48
CA PHE A 675 -10.53 24.68 23.71
C PHE A 675 -9.82 25.51 22.63
N GLY A 676 -9.23 24.87 21.63
CA GLY A 676 -8.45 25.52 20.57
C GLY A 676 -7.22 24.70 20.19
N ILE A 677 -6.34 25.29 19.39
CA ILE A 677 -5.10 24.67 18.94
C ILE A 677 -3.93 25.37 19.64
N VAL A 678 -3.18 24.62 20.47
CA VAL A 678 -1.95 25.12 21.08
C VAL A 678 -0.82 25.04 20.05
N THR A 679 -0.14 26.16 19.83
CA THR A 679 1.02 26.29 18.93
C THR A 679 2.34 26.17 19.68
N LYS A 680 2.37 26.57 20.97
CA LYS A 680 3.57 26.61 21.80
C LYS A 680 3.26 26.36 23.28
N PHE A 681 4.13 25.60 23.94
CA PHE A 681 4.09 25.31 25.37
C PHE A 681 5.28 25.99 26.05
N THR A 682 5.07 26.65 27.19
CA THR A 682 6.18 27.10 28.05
C THR A 682 6.25 26.17 29.27
N LEU A 683 7.36 25.45 29.41
CA LEU A 683 7.58 24.41 30.42
C LEU A 683 8.68 24.82 31.39
N LYS A 684 8.57 24.46 32.67
CA LYS A 684 9.70 24.57 33.61
C LYS A 684 10.82 23.62 33.20
N THR A 685 12.06 24.09 33.30
CA THR A 685 13.25 23.26 33.10
C THR A 685 13.90 22.89 34.42
N PHE A 686 14.56 21.73 34.44
CA PHE A 686 15.25 21.19 35.61
C PHE A 686 16.69 20.83 35.21
N PRO A 687 17.68 20.98 36.11
CA PRO A 687 19.04 20.54 35.84
C PRO A 687 19.10 19.07 35.40
N GLN A 688 19.90 18.78 34.37
CA GLN A 688 20.08 17.45 33.82
C GLN A 688 21.55 17.18 33.49
N THR A 689 22.09 16.13 34.11
CA THR A 689 23.36 15.52 33.74
C THR A 689 23.12 14.21 32.97
N LYS A 690 24.17 13.40 32.77
CA LYS A 690 23.99 12.00 32.37
C LYS A 690 23.10 11.24 33.36
N VAL A 691 22.42 10.24 32.83
CA VAL A 691 21.54 9.30 33.54
C VAL A 691 22.11 7.90 33.47
N TRP A 692 21.69 7.01 34.37
CA TRP A 692 22.04 5.59 34.31
C TRP A 692 20.78 4.79 33.99
N GLY A 693 20.86 3.89 33.01
CA GLY A 693 19.70 3.10 32.63
C GLY A 693 19.83 2.45 31.26
N GLY A 694 18.71 1.90 30.80
CA GLY A 694 18.57 1.30 29.48
C GLY A 694 17.62 0.11 29.50
N VAL A 695 17.89 -0.87 28.64
CA VAL A 695 16.96 -1.96 28.32
C VAL A 695 17.55 -3.31 28.68
N ILE A 696 16.74 -4.17 29.30
CA ILE A 696 17.02 -5.60 29.45
C ILE A 696 15.88 -6.40 28.83
N THR A 697 16.20 -7.41 28.01
CA THR A 697 15.21 -8.35 27.48
C THR A 697 15.39 -9.71 28.14
N TYR A 698 14.31 -10.27 28.66
CA TYR A 698 14.28 -11.59 29.28
C TYR A 698 13.41 -12.56 28.48
N THR A 699 13.80 -13.84 28.52
CA THR A 699 13.01 -14.92 27.90
C THR A 699 11.93 -15.43 28.86
N ALA A 700 11.04 -16.29 28.36
CA ALA A 700 9.96 -16.90 29.14
C ALA A 700 10.42 -17.55 30.46
N ASN A 701 11.64 -18.10 30.51
CA ASN A 701 12.17 -18.81 31.67
C ASN A 701 12.43 -17.90 32.87
N SER A 702 12.67 -16.61 32.64
CA SER A 702 12.97 -15.64 33.70
C SER A 702 11.73 -14.88 34.19
N ILE A 703 10.54 -15.20 33.67
CA ILE A 703 9.29 -14.50 34.03
C ILE A 703 9.02 -14.53 35.54
N PRO A 704 9.15 -15.68 36.24
CA PRO A 704 8.90 -15.72 37.68
C PRO A 704 9.82 -14.79 38.49
N GLU A 705 11.13 -14.81 38.20
CA GLU A 705 12.14 -14.02 38.92
C GLU A 705 11.97 -12.53 38.65
N VAL A 706 11.73 -12.13 37.40
CA VAL A 706 11.52 -10.72 37.04
C VAL A 706 10.20 -10.22 37.63
N THR A 707 9.18 -11.07 37.72
CA THR A 707 7.91 -10.73 38.38
C THR A 707 8.07 -10.48 39.86
N ALA A 708 8.80 -11.36 40.56
CA ALA A 708 9.13 -11.16 41.98
C ALA A 708 9.94 -9.88 42.20
N ALA A 709 10.96 -9.62 41.37
CA ALA A 709 11.77 -8.40 41.44
C ALA A 709 10.96 -7.13 41.16
N THR A 710 10.01 -7.18 40.22
CA THR A 710 9.10 -6.06 39.90
C THR A 710 8.17 -5.73 41.06
N ALA A 711 7.54 -6.75 41.66
CA ALA A 711 6.69 -6.57 42.84
C ALA A 711 7.50 -5.98 44.02
N GLN A 712 8.70 -6.53 44.26
CA GLN A 712 9.59 -6.05 45.32
C GLN A 712 10.02 -4.60 45.08
N PHE A 713 10.42 -4.24 43.85
CA PHE A 713 10.79 -2.88 43.52
C PHE A 713 9.63 -1.92 43.77
N SER A 714 8.42 -2.26 43.28
CA SER A 714 7.23 -1.42 43.51
C SER A 714 6.90 -1.23 44.99
N ALA A 715 7.12 -2.24 45.83
CA ALA A 715 6.80 -2.18 47.25
C ALA A 715 7.84 -1.43 48.10
N THR A 716 9.08 -1.34 47.63
CA THR A 716 10.23 -0.89 48.45
C THR A 716 10.93 0.36 47.94
N VAL A 717 10.73 0.73 46.66
CA VAL A 717 11.36 1.93 46.11
C VAL A 717 10.85 3.18 46.82
N THR A 718 11.79 4.00 47.28
CA THR A 718 11.51 5.31 47.90
C THR A 718 12.33 6.44 47.27
N ASP A 719 13.35 6.10 46.47
CA ASP A 719 14.17 7.10 45.76
C ASP A 719 13.38 7.65 44.55
N PRO A 720 13.04 8.94 44.54
CA PRO A 720 12.27 9.53 43.44
C PRO A 720 13.04 9.58 42.12
N LYS A 721 14.37 9.38 42.14
CA LYS A 721 15.20 9.31 40.92
C LYS A 721 15.13 7.96 40.22
N ALA A 722 14.62 6.94 40.89
CA ALA A 722 14.56 5.58 40.39
C ALA A 722 13.20 5.30 39.74
N SER A 723 13.20 4.66 38.58
CA SER A 723 11.96 4.21 37.93
C SER A 723 12.22 3.01 37.04
N ILE A 724 11.19 2.18 36.85
CA ILE A 724 11.20 1.05 35.92
C ILE A 724 9.94 1.05 35.07
N ILE A 725 10.03 0.39 33.91
CA ILE A 725 8.86 -0.09 33.17
C ILE A 725 9.11 -1.56 32.87
N THR A 726 8.42 -2.45 33.58
CA THR A 726 8.46 -3.89 33.31
C THR A 726 7.32 -4.24 32.36
N THR A 727 7.64 -4.58 31.11
CA THR A 727 6.64 -4.90 30.10
C THR A 727 6.59 -6.39 29.80
N TYR A 728 5.45 -7.01 30.08
CA TYR A 728 5.16 -8.41 29.75
C TYR A 728 4.62 -8.51 28.34
N ASN A 729 5.38 -9.19 27.49
CA ASN A 729 5.16 -9.24 26.06
C ASN A 729 4.79 -10.65 25.59
N PHE A 730 3.98 -10.72 24.54
CA PHE A 730 3.80 -11.92 23.73
C PHE A 730 4.08 -11.59 22.26
N LEU A 731 5.11 -12.21 21.69
CA LEU A 731 5.61 -11.93 20.33
C LEU A 731 6.11 -13.24 19.70
N ALA A 732 5.87 -13.43 18.40
CA ALA A 732 6.31 -14.60 17.64
C ALA A 732 5.95 -15.95 18.31
N GLY A 733 4.76 -16.02 18.91
CA GLY A 733 4.25 -17.23 19.55
C GLY A 733 4.80 -17.54 20.94
N SER A 734 5.64 -16.65 21.51
CA SER A 734 6.31 -16.88 22.80
C SER A 734 6.15 -15.67 23.74
N PRO A 735 6.04 -15.90 25.06
CA PRO A 735 6.09 -14.82 26.04
C PRO A 735 7.53 -14.38 26.34
N GLY A 736 7.70 -13.13 26.75
CA GLY A 736 8.98 -12.56 27.17
C GLY A 736 8.79 -11.23 27.92
N ILE A 737 9.87 -10.62 28.39
CA ILE A 737 9.81 -9.35 29.12
C ILE A 737 10.80 -8.36 28.52
N THR A 738 10.37 -7.11 28.39
CA THR A 738 11.25 -5.95 28.18
C THR A 738 11.22 -5.10 29.44
N LEU A 739 12.37 -4.90 30.07
CA LEU A 739 12.54 -4.07 31.26
C LEU A 739 13.29 -2.80 30.88
N LEU A 740 12.68 -1.66 31.14
CA LEU A 740 13.32 -0.36 31.06
C LEU A 740 13.72 0.10 32.46
N LEU A 741 14.98 0.50 32.62
CA LEU A 741 15.55 0.99 33.87
C LEU A 741 15.93 2.45 33.73
N PHE A 742 15.63 3.26 34.76
CA PHE A 742 15.98 4.67 34.82
C PHE A 742 16.47 5.08 36.20
N TYR A 743 17.58 5.82 36.21
CA TYR A 743 18.07 6.57 37.35
C TYR A 743 18.48 7.98 36.93
N ASP A 744 17.90 9.02 37.55
CA ASP A 744 18.23 10.43 37.31
C ASP A 744 19.55 10.85 37.96
N GLY A 745 20.64 10.31 37.41
CA GLY A 745 22.01 10.60 37.79
C GLY A 745 23.00 9.64 37.12
N PRO A 746 24.30 10.01 37.03
CA PRO A 746 25.29 9.19 36.33
C PRO A 746 25.60 7.87 37.05
N THR A 747 25.36 7.82 38.37
CA THR A 747 25.65 6.69 39.25
C THR A 747 24.44 6.43 40.14
N ARG A 748 23.96 5.19 40.13
CA ARG A 748 22.88 4.70 41.01
C ARG A 748 23.39 4.25 42.39
N PRO A 749 22.55 4.24 43.43
CA PRO A 749 22.83 3.52 44.67
C PRO A 749 23.06 2.02 44.44
N SER A 750 23.93 1.42 45.26
CA SER A 750 24.12 -0.04 45.31
C SER A 750 22.83 -0.72 45.78
N GLY A 751 22.52 -1.92 45.28
CA GLY A 751 21.31 -2.66 45.66
C GLY A 751 20.03 -2.28 44.92
N LEU A 752 19.95 -1.08 44.32
CA LEU A 752 18.69 -0.53 43.80
C LEU A 752 18.05 -1.34 42.64
N PHE A 753 18.87 -1.87 41.73
CA PHE A 753 18.41 -2.67 40.58
C PHE A 753 19.08 -4.05 40.51
N ASP A 754 19.79 -4.46 41.56
CA ASP A 754 20.66 -5.65 41.52
C ASP A 754 19.82 -6.92 41.31
N SER A 755 18.62 -6.99 41.89
CA SER A 755 17.65 -8.08 41.68
C SER A 755 17.24 -8.26 40.21
N PHE A 756 17.30 -7.23 39.37
CA PHE A 756 17.07 -7.36 37.93
C PHE A 756 18.35 -7.71 37.17
N LEU A 757 19.47 -7.10 37.55
CA LEU A 757 20.75 -7.22 36.83
C LEU A 757 21.37 -8.62 36.96
N GLU A 758 21.06 -9.34 38.03
CA GLU A 758 21.54 -10.70 38.31
C GLU A 758 20.74 -11.79 37.58
N ILE A 759 19.50 -11.50 37.16
CA ILE A 759 18.66 -12.46 36.46
C ILE A 759 19.24 -12.77 35.06
N PRO A 760 19.27 -14.06 34.64
CA PRO A 760 19.66 -14.43 33.28
C PRO A 760 18.80 -13.72 32.22
N HIS A 761 19.47 -13.00 31.31
CA HIS A 761 18.83 -12.16 30.29
C HIS A 761 19.27 -12.57 28.89
N PHE A 762 18.42 -12.25 27.90
CA PHE A 762 18.71 -12.45 26.49
C PHE A 762 19.58 -11.33 25.92
N THR A 763 19.22 -10.08 26.19
CA THR A 763 20.01 -8.89 25.82
C THR A 763 20.01 -7.88 26.96
N LYS A 764 21.08 -7.09 27.05
CA LYS A 764 21.24 -6.02 28.05
C LYS A 764 22.03 -4.86 27.45
N ASP A 765 21.43 -3.68 27.45
CA ASP A 765 22.09 -2.40 27.15
C ASP A 765 21.78 -1.44 28.30
N VAL A 766 22.52 -1.54 29.41
CA VAL A 766 22.34 -0.70 30.60
C VAL A 766 23.66 -0.04 30.94
N LYS A 767 23.72 1.29 30.90
CA LYS A 767 24.95 2.08 31.11
C LYS A 767 24.62 3.53 31.47
N THR A 768 25.64 4.25 31.92
CA THR A 768 25.56 5.72 32.03
C THR A 768 25.55 6.33 30.63
N ARG A 769 24.55 7.17 30.34
CA ARG A 769 24.30 7.74 29.01
C ARG A 769 23.61 9.10 29.11
N THR A 770 23.39 9.76 27.97
CA THR A 770 22.59 10.99 27.92
C THR A 770 21.10 10.66 28.07
N PHE A 771 20.28 11.63 28.44
CA PHE A 771 18.84 11.39 28.58
C PHE A 771 18.19 11.00 27.24
N LEU A 772 18.60 11.64 26.14
CA LEU A 772 18.12 11.32 24.79
C LEU A 772 18.53 9.90 24.35
N ASP A 773 19.78 9.48 24.62
CA ASP A 773 20.24 8.11 24.32
C ASP A 773 19.44 7.06 25.10
N LEU A 774 18.99 7.38 26.32
CA LEU A 774 18.08 6.51 27.07
C LEU A 774 16.71 6.40 26.39
N VAL A 775 16.11 7.53 26.00
CA VAL A 775 14.77 7.58 25.36
C VAL A 775 14.76 6.85 24.02
N LYS A 776 15.88 6.83 23.29
CA LYS A 776 16.07 6.13 22.01
C LYS A 776 16.44 4.64 22.16
N ALA A 777 16.83 4.18 23.36
CA ALA A 777 17.28 2.81 23.58
C ALA A 777 16.18 1.73 23.43
N PRO A 778 14.92 1.94 23.86
CA PRO A 778 13.84 0.97 23.67
C PRO A 778 13.48 0.79 22.18
N PRO A 779 13.15 -0.42 21.73
CA PRO A 779 12.75 -0.69 20.35
C PRO A 779 11.28 -0.30 20.08
N SER A 780 10.84 0.89 20.52
CA SER A 780 9.44 1.34 20.47
C SER A 780 8.87 1.46 19.05
N ASN A 781 9.72 1.67 18.04
CA ASN A 781 9.31 1.81 16.65
C ASN A 781 9.23 0.48 15.87
N VAL A 782 9.52 -0.66 16.51
CA VAL A 782 9.35 -1.98 15.84
C VAL A 782 7.89 -2.24 15.48
N GLN A 783 6.94 -1.66 16.22
CA GLN A 783 5.50 -1.74 15.94
C GLN A 783 4.98 -0.54 15.14
N ALA A 784 5.85 0.41 14.73
CA ALA A 784 5.45 1.48 13.84
C ALA A 784 4.94 0.90 12.51
N ASN A 785 4.03 1.61 11.85
CA ASN A 785 3.37 1.18 10.62
C ASN A 785 2.48 -0.07 10.76
N GLN A 786 2.16 -0.49 11.99
CA GLN A 786 1.16 -1.52 12.26
C GLN A 786 -0.14 -0.91 12.78
N ARG A 787 -1.21 -1.71 12.78
CA ARG A 787 -2.47 -1.34 13.46
C ARG A 787 -2.29 -1.63 14.93
N GLY A 788 -2.76 -0.73 15.79
CA GLY A 788 -2.59 -0.89 17.23
C GLY A 788 -3.70 -0.22 18.01
N SER A 789 -3.85 -0.60 19.27
CA SER A 789 -4.71 0.07 20.23
C SER A 789 -4.07 0.05 21.60
N PHE A 790 -4.08 1.20 22.26
CA PHE A 790 -3.83 1.30 23.70
C PHE A 790 -5.14 1.15 24.49
N HIS A 791 -5.00 0.69 25.71
CA HIS A 791 -5.94 0.92 26.80
C HIS A 791 -5.15 1.00 28.11
N MET A 792 -5.80 1.35 29.22
CA MET A 792 -5.15 1.29 30.52
C MET A 792 -6.06 0.75 31.62
N VAL A 793 -5.42 0.35 32.71
CA VAL A 793 -6.05 -0.01 33.97
C VAL A 793 -5.46 0.89 35.06
N PRO A 794 -6.25 1.52 35.93
CA PRO A 794 -5.71 2.17 37.12
C PRO A 794 -5.26 1.12 38.12
N VAL A 795 -4.05 1.28 38.67
CA VAL A 795 -3.49 0.35 39.66
C VAL A 795 -3.14 1.09 40.94
N LEU A 796 -3.64 0.63 42.09
CA LEU A 796 -3.29 1.23 43.39
C LEU A 796 -2.01 0.63 43.94
N GLU A 797 -1.88 -0.69 43.82
CA GLU A 797 -0.75 -1.45 44.31
C GLU A 797 -0.41 -2.58 43.33
N TYR A 798 0.87 -2.72 42.99
CA TYR A 798 1.39 -3.81 42.15
C TYR A 798 1.75 -5.03 43.02
N THR A 799 0.74 -5.75 43.46
CA THR A 799 0.92 -6.98 44.24
C THR A 799 1.48 -8.12 43.37
N PRO A 800 2.15 -9.14 43.97
CA PRO A 800 2.57 -10.33 43.22
C PRO A 800 1.41 -11.05 42.53
N SER A 801 0.23 -11.10 43.16
CA SER A 801 -0.98 -11.72 42.59
C SER A 801 -1.47 -10.96 41.36
N PHE A 802 -1.53 -9.63 41.42
CA PHE A 802 -1.92 -8.80 40.28
C PHE A 802 -0.93 -8.93 39.11
N ILE A 803 0.37 -8.87 39.36
CA ILE A 803 1.37 -9.03 38.27
C ILE A 803 1.29 -10.45 37.67
N ASN A 804 1.00 -11.49 38.45
CA ASN A 804 0.73 -12.82 37.89
C ASN A 804 -0.53 -12.84 37.01
N ALA A 805 -1.58 -12.10 37.36
CA ALA A 805 -2.75 -11.93 36.50
C ALA A 805 -2.38 -11.22 35.17
N VAL A 806 -1.49 -10.24 35.21
CA VAL A 806 -0.94 -9.58 34.01
C VAL A 806 -0.20 -10.57 33.11
N VAL A 807 0.68 -11.40 33.67
CA VAL A 807 1.37 -12.46 32.92
C VAL A 807 0.35 -13.39 32.26
N ASN A 808 -0.67 -13.83 33.00
CA ASN A 808 -1.70 -14.73 32.49
C ASN A 808 -2.49 -14.10 31.33
N GLN A 809 -2.88 -12.82 31.44
CA GLN A 809 -3.56 -12.10 30.36
C GLN A 809 -2.68 -11.97 29.11
N SER A 810 -1.39 -11.67 29.27
CA SER A 810 -0.45 -11.57 28.15
C SER A 810 -0.32 -12.87 27.36
N VAL A 811 -0.23 -14.01 28.06
CA VAL A 811 -0.15 -15.34 27.45
C VAL A 811 -1.49 -15.76 26.85
N TYR A 812 -2.60 -15.50 27.54
CA TYR A 812 -3.94 -15.86 27.09
C TYR A 812 -4.30 -15.19 25.76
N TRP A 813 -4.21 -13.86 25.70
CA TRP A 813 -4.53 -13.10 24.49
C TRP A 813 -3.52 -13.35 23.38
N GLY A 814 -2.23 -13.44 23.74
CA GLY A 814 -1.16 -13.80 22.81
C GLY A 814 -1.42 -15.13 22.09
N LYS A 815 -1.78 -16.19 22.82
CA LYS A 815 -2.13 -17.48 22.21
C LYS A 815 -3.42 -17.45 21.41
N ARG A 816 -4.41 -16.65 21.82
CA ARG A 816 -5.75 -16.63 21.20
C ARG A 816 -5.81 -15.83 19.90
N LEU A 817 -5.05 -14.73 19.82
CA LEU A 817 -5.13 -13.73 18.75
C LEU A 817 -3.89 -13.71 17.83
N SER A 818 -2.85 -14.50 18.12
CA SER A 818 -1.70 -14.62 17.23
C SER A 818 -1.99 -15.41 15.95
N LEU A 819 -1.08 -15.29 14.98
CA LEU A 819 -1.20 -15.74 13.59
C LEU A 819 -1.53 -17.23 13.35
N LEU A 820 -1.39 -18.12 14.34
CA LEU A 820 -1.63 -19.56 14.20
C LEU A 820 -2.48 -20.00 15.40
N PRO A 821 -3.71 -20.57 15.25
CA PRO A 821 -4.25 -21.40 14.16
C PRO A 821 -5.54 -20.86 13.50
N ASN A 822 -5.93 -19.60 13.74
CA ASN A 822 -7.29 -19.09 13.43
C ASN A 822 -7.35 -18.01 12.34
N LEU A 823 -6.34 -17.89 11.47
CA LEU A 823 -6.22 -16.81 10.46
C LEU A 823 -6.28 -15.38 11.04
N ARG A 824 -5.87 -15.18 12.31
CA ARG A 824 -5.83 -13.86 12.97
C ARG A 824 -4.54 -13.14 12.67
N THR A 825 -4.53 -11.81 12.79
CA THR A 825 -3.36 -11.00 12.39
C THR A 825 -2.60 -10.35 13.54
N GLY A 826 -2.73 -10.85 14.76
CA GLY A 826 -2.05 -10.31 15.94
C GLY A 826 -0.54 -10.54 15.91
N THR A 827 0.24 -9.48 16.11
CA THR A 827 1.70 -9.48 16.03
C THR A 827 2.37 -9.26 17.37
N PHE A 828 1.78 -8.46 18.25
CA PHE A 828 2.41 -8.06 19.51
C PHE A 828 1.35 -7.73 20.57
N PHE A 829 1.57 -8.21 21.80
CA PHE A 829 0.71 -7.95 22.95
C PHE A 829 1.60 -7.54 24.12
N SER A 830 1.31 -6.41 24.74
CA SER A 830 2.19 -5.76 25.72
C SER A 830 1.39 -5.24 26.91
N TYR A 831 1.93 -5.46 28.11
CA TYR A 831 1.35 -5.05 29.38
C TYR A 831 2.46 -4.41 30.24
N ALA A 832 2.41 -3.10 30.44
CA ALA A 832 3.46 -2.34 31.09
C ALA A 832 3.13 -2.04 32.56
N VAL A 833 3.96 -2.57 33.45
CA VAL A 833 3.95 -2.27 34.89
C VAL A 833 4.86 -1.07 35.14
N GLU A 834 4.29 0.01 35.65
CA GLU A 834 4.92 1.33 35.74
C GLU A 834 4.76 1.90 37.16
N PRO A 835 5.51 1.39 38.16
CA PRO A 835 5.36 1.82 39.54
C PRO A 835 5.81 3.26 39.73
N PHE A 836 4.92 4.09 40.27
CA PHE A 836 5.21 5.46 40.71
C PHE A 836 5.17 5.57 42.23
N LEU A 837 5.76 6.64 42.77
CA LEU A 837 5.67 6.94 44.19
C LEU A 837 4.28 7.53 44.54
N PRO A 838 3.75 7.27 45.74
CA PRO A 838 2.42 7.74 46.13
C PRO A 838 2.20 9.26 46.06
N ASN A 839 3.28 10.05 46.06
CA ASN A 839 3.24 11.52 46.08
C ASN A 839 3.25 12.18 44.69
N ILE A 840 3.19 11.43 43.57
CA ILE A 840 3.27 12.04 42.23
C ILE A 840 2.22 13.12 41.96
N TYR A 841 1.06 13.07 42.62
CA TYR A 841 -0.01 14.05 42.46
C TYR A 841 0.06 15.25 43.40
N THR A 842 1.05 15.30 44.31
CA THR A 842 1.21 16.39 45.29
C THR A 842 2.27 17.43 44.90
N HIS A 843 3.03 17.19 43.82
CA HIS A 843 4.05 18.13 43.32
C HIS A 843 3.47 19.46 42.81
N ASN A 844 2.17 19.51 42.48
CA ASN A 844 1.46 20.73 42.14
C ASN A 844 0.12 20.77 42.87
N ALA A 845 -0.09 21.84 43.65
CA ALA A 845 -1.32 22.05 44.43
C ALA A 845 -2.48 22.59 43.58
N ASN A 846 -2.20 23.13 42.39
CA ASN A 846 -3.22 23.67 41.51
C ASN A 846 -4.02 22.54 40.84
N HIS A 847 -5.33 22.73 40.75
CA HIS A 847 -6.21 21.80 40.06
C HIS A 847 -5.89 21.76 38.56
N THR A 848 -6.07 20.59 37.94
CA THR A 848 -5.92 20.35 36.50
C THR A 848 -7.13 19.58 35.98
N ALA A 849 -7.42 19.67 34.68
CA ALA A 849 -8.52 18.92 34.08
C ALA A 849 -8.32 17.40 34.20
N TYR A 850 -7.07 16.93 33.99
CA TYR A 850 -6.63 15.57 34.29
C TYR A 850 -5.43 15.59 35.26
N PRO A 851 -5.38 14.69 36.26
CA PRO A 851 -6.48 13.86 36.73
C PRO A 851 -7.54 14.71 37.46
N TYR A 852 -8.82 14.31 37.40
CA TYR A 852 -9.88 15.06 38.10
C TYR A 852 -9.84 14.92 39.62
N SER A 853 -9.14 13.89 40.12
CA SER A 853 -8.88 13.68 41.54
C SER A 853 -7.39 13.46 41.78
N ARG A 854 -6.85 14.20 42.73
CA ARG A 854 -5.46 14.09 43.22
C ARG A 854 -5.37 13.57 44.66
N SER A 855 -6.52 13.36 45.32
CA SER A 855 -6.59 12.94 46.72
C SER A 855 -6.22 11.46 46.93
N ARG A 856 -6.19 10.68 45.85
CA ARG A 856 -5.90 9.26 45.87
C ARG A 856 -4.83 8.91 44.84
N PHE A 857 -3.83 8.15 45.29
CA PHE A 857 -2.78 7.64 44.43
C PHE A 857 -3.29 6.51 43.53
N PHE A 858 -2.75 6.49 42.31
CA PHE A 858 -2.84 5.41 41.35
C PHE A 858 -1.69 5.52 40.36
N SER A 859 -1.19 4.38 39.89
CA SER A 859 -0.27 4.28 38.77
C SER A 859 -1.03 3.94 37.49
N PRO A 860 -0.67 4.53 36.33
CA PRO A 860 -1.17 4.08 35.04
C PRO A 860 -0.57 2.70 34.72
N PHE A 861 -1.39 1.77 34.26
CA PHE A 861 -0.94 0.50 33.69
C PHE A 861 -1.37 0.43 32.23
N ASN A 862 -0.40 0.45 31.31
CA ASN A 862 -0.67 0.45 29.87
C ASN A 862 -0.83 -0.96 29.32
N ILE A 863 -1.86 -1.17 28.50
CA ILE A 863 -2.07 -2.35 27.68
C ILE A 863 -1.97 -1.92 26.21
N TYR A 864 -1.27 -2.69 25.39
CA TYR A 864 -1.15 -2.44 23.96
C TYR A 864 -1.21 -3.72 23.15
N PHE A 865 -2.14 -3.78 22.18
CA PHE A 865 -2.21 -4.86 21.19
C PHE A 865 -1.91 -4.31 19.79
N SER A 866 -1.17 -5.09 18.98
CA SER A 866 -0.82 -4.79 17.59
C SER A 866 -1.28 -5.90 16.65
N TRP A 867 -1.74 -5.53 15.45
CA TRP A 867 -2.20 -6.45 14.41
C TRP A 867 -1.99 -5.88 12.99
N LEU A 868 -2.20 -6.71 11.97
CA LEU A 868 -1.98 -6.32 10.56
C LEU A 868 -3.27 -5.97 9.81
N SER A 869 -4.35 -6.75 9.97
CA SER A 869 -5.53 -6.61 9.12
C SER A 869 -6.57 -5.62 9.67
N PRO A 870 -7.07 -4.67 8.85
CA PRO A 870 -8.20 -3.82 9.24
C PRO A 870 -9.48 -4.62 9.56
N THR A 871 -9.64 -5.83 9.01
CA THR A 871 -10.82 -6.67 9.30
C THR A 871 -10.88 -7.14 10.75
N ASP A 872 -9.76 -7.11 11.46
CA ASP A 872 -9.63 -7.53 12.85
C ASP A 872 -9.82 -6.36 13.84
N ASP A 873 -9.96 -5.11 13.39
CA ASP A 873 -10.00 -3.91 14.26
C ASP A 873 -11.02 -4.02 15.40
N LYS A 874 -12.25 -4.42 15.09
CA LYS A 874 -13.33 -4.58 16.08
C LYS A 874 -13.03 -5.67 17.09
N LEU A 875 -12.35 -6.74 16.67
CA LEU A 875 -11.98 -7.84 17.56
C LEU A 875 -10.92 -7.38 18.55
N PHE A 876 -9.83 -6.80 18.06
CA PHE A 876 -8.70 -6.41 18.92
C PHE A 876 -9.06 -5.29 19.90
N ARG A 877 -9.82 -4.28 19.45
CA ARG A 877 -10.35 -3.22 20.32
C ARG A 877 -11.30 -3.75 21.39
N ARG A 878 -12.09 -4.78 21.09
CA ARG A 878 -12.92 -5.42 22.11
C ARG A 878 -12.07 -6.24 23.08
N SER A 879 -11.14 -7.03 22.57
CA SER A 879 -10.30 -7.91 23.38
C SER A 879 -9.40 -7.15 24.36
N ILE A 880 -8.91 -5.96 23.99
CA ILE A 880 -8.13 -5.14 24.91
C ILE A 880 -8.99 -4.62 26.08
N LEU A 881 -10.25 -4.26 25.82
CA LEU A 881 -11.20 -3.85 26.86
C LEU A 881 -11.60 -5.05 27.76
N GLU A 882 -11.83 -6.23 27.17
CA GLU A 882 -12.09 -7.47 27.92
C GLU A 882 -10.90 -7.84 28.82
N SER A 883 -9.67 -7.66 28.33
CA SER A 883 -8.46 -7.88 29.13
C SER A 883 -8.33 -6.88 30.27
N ALA A 884 -8.58 -5.59 30.01
CA ALA A 884 -8.56 -4.56 31.02
C ALA A 884 -9.59 -4.82 32.13
N GLN A 885 -10.80 -5.25 31.76
CA GLN A 885 -11.83 -5.63 32.74
C GLN A 885 -11.38 -6.83 33.59
N ALA A 886 -10.79 -7.86 32.99
CA ALA A 886 -10.29 -9.01 33.74
C ALA A 886 -9.19 -8.63 34.77
N LEU A 887 -8.37 -7.62 34.46
CA LEU A 887 -7.37 -7.08 35.39
C LEU A 887 -8.00 -6.23 36.50
N LEU A 888 -9.06 -5.46 36.21
CA LEU A 888 -9.85 -4.78 37.23
C LEU A 888 -10.49 -5.78 38.20
N ASP A 889 -11.07 -6.87 37.67
CA ASP A 889 -11.67 -7.93 38.49
C ASP A 889 -10.62 -8.62 39.37
N ALA A 890 -9.41 -8.83 38.85
CA ALA A 890 -8.28 -9.39 39.63
C ALA A 890 -7.88 -8.48 40.81
N GLN A 891 -7.82 -7.16 40.60
CA GLN A 891 -7.55 -6.20 41.68
C GLN A 891 -8.67 -6.21 42.74
N GLN A 892 -9.94 -6.27 42.32
CA GLN A 892 -11.06 -6.35 43.25
C GLN A 892 -11.03 -7.64 44.09
N ALA A 893 -10.67 -8.77 43.46
CA ALA A 893 -10.60 -10.07 44.13
C ALA A 893 -9.56 -10.11 45.25
N GLU A 894 -8.49 -9.31 45.18
CA GLU A 894 -7.48 -9.17 46.22
C GLU A 894 -7.74 -8.00 47.19
N GLY A 895 -8.91 -7.36 47.11
CA GLY A 895 -9.37 -6.35 48.06
C GLY A 895 -9.10 -4.89 47.68
N GLN A 896 -8.57 -4.63 46.48
CA GLN A 896 -8.44 -3.25 45.99
C GLN A 896 -9.83 -2.73 45.57
N SER A 897 -10.39 -1.80 46.35
CA SER A 897 -11.76 -1.27 46.18
C SER A 897 -11.79 0.09 45.49
N ASN A 898 -12.99 0.57 45.10
CA ASN A 898 -13.23 1.90 44.51
C ASN A 898 -12.43 2.20 43.23
N LEU A 899 -12.12 1.18 42.42
CA LEU A 899 -11.31 1.34 41.19
C LEU A 899 -12.01 2.21 40.12
N GLY A 900 -13.35 2.27 40.14
CA GLY A 900 -14.13 3.13 39.24
C GLY A 900 -14.08 4.63 39.56
N GLU A 901 -13.49 5.02 40.68
CA GLU A 901 -13.31 6.43 41.08
C GLU A 901 -11.94 7.00 40.66
N VAL A 902 -11.16 6.23 39.90
CA VAL A 902 -9.81 6.60 39.46
C VAL A 902 -9.83 7.05 38.00
N PRO A 903 -9.26 8.24 37.66
CA PRO A 903 -9.27 8.75 36.31
C PRO A 903 -8.43 7.93 35.33
N LEU A 904 -9.01 7.59 34.17
CA LEU A 904 -8.26 7.03 33.05
C LEU A 904 -7.49 8.13 32.31
N TYR A 905 -6.21 7.88 32.07
CA TYR A 905 -5.32 8.72 31.27
C TYR A 905 -5.80 8.77 29.81
N PRO A 906 -6.20 9.94 29.30
CA PRO A 906 -6.80 10.05 27.98
C PRO A 906 -5.86 9.59 26.84
N ASN A 907 -4.54 9.73 27.00
CA ASN A 907 -3.59 9.32 25.96
C ASN A 907 -3.37 7.80 25.89
N TYR A 908 -3.83 7.03 26.87
CA TYR A 908 -3.89 5.56 26.80
C TYR A 908 -5.31 5.03 26.57
N ALA A 909 -6.34 5.82 26.87
CA ALA A 909 -7.72 5.41 26.74
C ALA A 909 -8.08 5.04 25.28
N GLU A 910 -8.85 3.97 25.14
CA GLU A 910 -9.39 3.58 23.84
C GLU A 910 -10.50 4.57 23.45
N GLY A 911 -10.66 4.88 22.17
CA GLY A 911 -11.52 5.97 21.70
C GLY A 911 -13.00 5.88 22.08
N SER A 912 -13.51 4.71 22.45
CA SER A 912 -14.87 4.50 22.95
C SER A 912 -15.04 4.73 24.47
N THR A 913 -13.95 5.06 25.18
CA THR A 913 -13.98 5.33 26.62
C THR A 913 -14.89 6.52 26.92
N PRO A 914 -15.90 6.38 27.80
CA PRO A 914 -16.76 7.49 28.19
C PRO A 914 -15.96 8.61 28.87
N VAL A 915 -16.23 9.87 28.48
CA VAL A 915 -15.52 11.04 29.00
C VAL A 915 -15.76 11.27 30.50
N GLU A 916 -16.85 10.72 31.04
CA GLU A 916 -17.17 10.69 32.46
C GLU A 916 -16.10 9.94 33.26
N VAL A 917 -15.49 8.90 32.70
CA VAL A 917 -14.43 8.11 33.35
C VAL A 917 -13.09 8.87 33.32
N ILE A 918 -12.90 9.74 32.33
CA ILE A 918 -11.67 10.54 32.17
C ILE A 918 -11.72 11.79 33.07
N TYR A 919 -12.86 12.48 33.11
CA TYR A 919 -12.99 13.80 33.74
C TYR A 919 -13.81 13.82 35.02
N GLY A 920 -14.59 12.77 35.33
CA GLY A 920 -15.31 12.63 36.61
C GLY A 920 -16.04 13.90 37.05
N SER A 921 -15.72 14.37 38.26
CA SER A 921 -16.29 15.59 38.86
C SER A 921 -15.98 16.87 38.09
N ASN A 922 -14.91 16.91 37.29
CA ASN A 922 -14.54 18.09 36.51
C ASN A 922 -15.38 18.26 35.23
N LEU A 923 -16.09 17.22 34.76
CA LEU A 923 -16.78 17.22 33.46
C LEU A 923 -17.76 18.38 33.30
N ASN A 924 -18.57 18.68 34.32
CA ASN A 924 -19.53 19.78 34.26
C ASN A 924 -18.86 21.16 34.17
N GLY A 925 -17.71 21.33 34.85
CA GLY A 925 -16.91 22.54 34.76
C GLY A 925 -16.31 22.71 33.36
N LEU A 926 -15.74 21.63 32.81
CA LEU A 926 -15.17 21.61 31.47
C LEU A 926 -16.23 21.89 30.38
N ARG A 927 -17.45 21.37 30.52
CA ARG A 927 -18.59 21.70 29.62
C ARG A 927 -18.98 23.18 29.67
N LYS A 928 -19.00 23.79 30.85
CA LYS A 928 -19.27 25.23 31.01
C LYS A 928 -18.16 26.06 30.37
N LEU A 929 -16.90 25.69 30.62
CA LEU A 929 -15.73 26.32 30.02
C LEU A 929 -15.75 26.22 28.49
N LYS A 930 -16.10 25.05 27.94
CA LYS A 930 -16.23 24.84 26.51
C LYS A 930 -17.23 25.79 25.88
N LYS A 931 -18.39 26.00 26.50
CA LYS A 931 -19.40 26.97 26.03
C LYS A 931 -18.92 28.43 26.11
N ARG A 932 -18.03 28.75 27.05
CA ARG A 932 -17.42 30.09 27.16
C ARG A 932 -16.41 30.35 26.05
N VAL A 933 -15.61 29.34 25.69
CA VAL A 933 -14.45 29.49 24.79
C VAL A 933 -14.77 29.16 23.34
N ASP A 934 -15.73 28.27 23.09
CA ASP A 934 -16.09 27.77 21.77
C ASP A 934 -17.62 27.76 21.58
N LEU A 935 -18.18 28.96 21.44
CA LEU A 935 -19.63 29.18 21.39
C LEU A 935 -20.30 28.44 20.22
N ASP A 936 -19.64 28.44 19.05
CA ASP A 936 -20.12 27.81 17.82
C ASP A 936 -19.69 26.34 17.68
N ASN A 937 -19.05 25.79 18.72
CA ASN A 937 -18.57 24.43 18.77
C ASN A 937 -17.70 24.04 17.55
N VAL A 938 -16.77 24.91 17.16
CA VAL A 938 -15.83 24.70 16.05
C VAL A 938 -14.89 23.53 16.40
N MET A 939 -14.35 23.47 17.62
CA MET A 939 -13.51 22.35 18.07
C MET A 939 -14.29 21.03 18.21
N GLY A 940 -15.62 21.08 18.15
CA GLY A 940 -16.48 19.91 18.03
C GLY A 940 -16.46 19.27 16.63
N LEU A 941 -15.98 19.99 15.61
CA LEU A 941 -15.72 19.45 14.26
C LEU A 941 -14.40 18.68 14.20
N ALA A 942 -13.52 18.86 15.19
CA ALA A 942 -12.29 18.10 15.30
C ALA A 942 -12.53 16.70 15.87
N GLY A 943 -11.63 15.77 15.60
CA GLY A 943 -11.54 14.48 16.30
C GLY A 943 -11.25 14.55 17.81
N GLY A 944 -11.41 13.43 18.52
CA GLY A 944 -11.00 13.25 19.93
C GLY A 944 -12.13 13.09 20.94
N PHE A 945 -11.78 12.97 22.23
CA PHE A 945 -12.75 12.99 23.32
C PHE A 945 -13.42 14.37 23.45
N LYS A 946 -14.74 14.44 23.28
CA LYS A 946 -15.51 15.70 23.27
C LYS A 946 -16.34 15.92 24.53
N LEU A 947 -16.38 17.18 24.97
CA LEU A 947 -17.04 17.64 26.20
C LEU A 947 -18.52 17.95 26.00
#